data_AF-A0A369GR11-F1
#
_entry.id   AF-A0A369GR11-F1
#
_cell.length_a   1.000
_cell.length_b   1.000
_cell.length_c   1.000
_cell.angle_alpha   90.00
_cell.angle_beta   90.00
_cell.angle_gamma   90.00
#
_symmetry.space_group_name_H-M   'P 1'
#
loop_
_entity.id
_entity.type
_entity.pdbx_description
1 polymer ?
#
loop_
_entity_poly.entity_id
_entity_poly.type
_entity_poly.pdbx_seq_one_letter_code
_entity_poly.pdbx_strand_id
1 'polypeptide(L)'
;MAFAPAIGDGSRARMPMPAPCPGQNPTSSLRLVAEETEQVDAIMDQGELTTTTTTTTTKNNNNNNNNKKKQKTMSETDPDSDNNRVSFWGGPEPVPLPPRFERIKRNLIAGHEAAVEASWPRLIHALRSEVEHIEGLGPHLIPSIEFADVDDAAQTARFGRDLRRYGVGVVRKVLDPRTADEAVRDTARYLHRRQSSHVGRPSPSSPSSTARFRAPRQDPTCFDCFWTPAQVRCRAHPNVLRAQRFLMSLWDTGSDQRLTTDLPISYVDRIRVRGPGFDTVPPVAASESCSADASTSSTSTSSSSSSPPSSSVDSCPTNPSSSSSSSSSVAAANDAENASGRFWPHQPPPPPLPQQQQLLAGQSADDWITALQSSAGVVAQVDNGSLERWEPDGYGRCGTYDRIFQGCWEQYDPWQCGSRVGATIDLYNGYGSCSIFRMFQGLLALSTTEPGMLRLLPSPRLATAYYLLRPFFSPRRPAPTSSRPGPDWDAYLDPSNWELQSEPDTIIHGAVPGHAQRLTERWHPHLHLRSSLVTLPTLQPGDYIFWHPDLPYHFSNNDAAVSSSSSSSSSSSSSSSPNPYPVSMLLYIPAAPLTQTNALYLARQRKAFRRGHPGPDFDTLGRGIVAEDPDLRPGDEEIARVGGADALRAMGLAPWEPRGRPSAVVDLANLILFPE
;
A
#
# COMPACT_ATOMS: atom_id res chain seq x y z
N MET A 1 -41.94 -34.32 -15.93
CA MET A 1 -43.38 -34.54 -15.66
C MET A 1 -43.70 -33.99 -14.27
N ALA A 2 -44.97 -33.71 -13.96
CA ALA A 2 -45.44 -33.27 -12.64
C ALA A 2 -45.49 -34.46 -11.64
N PHE A 3 -45.81 -34.36 -10.35
CA PHE A 3 -46.57 -33.35 -9.56
C PHE A 3 -46.01 -33.21 -8.12
N ALA A 4 -46.41 -32.15 -7.41
CA ALA A 4 -46.34 -32.06 -5.94
C ALA A 4 -47.71 -32.40 -5.33
N PRO A 5 -47.76 -32.96 -4.10
CA PRO A 5 -48.20 -32.19 -2.93
C PRO A 5 -47.47 -32.63 -1.62
N ALA A 6 -47.76 -32.13 -0.41
CA ALA A 6 -48.04 -30.78 0.11
C ALA A 6 -48.05 -30.86 1.66
N ILE A 7 -47.58 -29.80 2.35
CA ILE A 7 -47.87 -29.38 3.74
C ILE A 7 -47.99 -30.46 4.85
N GLY A 8 -47.09 -30.39 5.85
CA GLY A 8 -47.27 -30.99 7.18
C GLY A 8 -46.67 -30.07 8.26
N ASP A 9 -47.36 -29.89 9.38
CA ASP A 9 -47.01 -28.91 10.41
C ASP A 9 -45.87 -29.38 11.34
N GLY A 10 -45.08 -28.44 11.87
CA GLY A 10 -43.79 -28.69 12.52
C GLY A 10 -43.59 -27.89 13.82
N SER A 11 -44.11 -28.43 14.93
CA SER A 11 -44.05 -27.79 16.25
C SER A 11 -42.61 -27.55 16.74
N ARG A 12 -42.23 -26.28 16.88
CA ARG A 12 -40.85 -25.85 17.16
C ARG A 12 -40.52 -25.93 18.66
N ALA A 13 -39.92 -27.04 19.08
CA ALA A 13 -39.45 -27.22 20.45
C ALA A 13 -38.44 -26.14 20.88
N ARG A 14 -38.64 -25.53 22.06
CA ARG A 14 -37.67 -24.62 22.70
C ARG A 14 -36.67 -25.43 23.53
N MET A 15 -35.38 -25.24 23.29
CA MET A 15 -34.33 -25.52 24.28
C MET A 15 -34.22 -24.34 25.27
N PRO A 16 -33.85 -24.57 26.54
CA PRO A 16 -33.88 -23.54 27.58
C PRO A 16 -32.63 -22.65 27.61
N MET A 17 -32.82 -21.39 27.99
CA MET A 17 -31.75 -20.48 28.42
C MET A 17 -31.47 -20.67 29.92
N PRO A 18 -30.21 -20.50 30.40
CA PRO A 18 -29.90 -20.51 31.83
C PRO A 18 -30.49 -19.28 32.54
N ALA A 19 -30.92 -19.46 33.79
CA ALA A 19 -31.57 -18.41 34.59
C ALA A 19 -30.55 -17.57 35.41
N PRO A 20 -30.79 -16.25 35.59
CA PRO A 20 -29.98 -15.40 36.46
C PRO A 20 -30.40 -15.49 37.93
N CYS A 21 -29.45 -15.30 38.86
CA CYS A 21 -29.73 -15.09 40.28
C CYS A 21 -29.82 -13.57 40.63
N PRO A 22 -30.52 -13.17 41.73
CA PRO A 22 -31.18 -11.86 41.76
C PRO A 22 -30.71 -10.87 42.86
N GLY A 23 -30.98 -9.58 42.63
CA GLY A 23 -30.87 -8.47 43.59
C GLY A 23 -30.24 -7.22 42.96
N GLN A 24 -30.74 -5.99 43.14
CA GLN A 24 -31.89 -5.48 43.90
C GLN A 24 -32.60 -4.35 43.10
N ASN A 25 -33.77 -3.87 43.56
CA ASN A 25 -34.58 -2.85 42.86
C ASN A 25 -33.96 -1.43 42.88
N PRO A 26 -34.22 -0.60 41.84
CA PRO A 26 -33.75 0.78 41.78
C PRO A 26 -34.75 1.79 42.37
N THR A 27 -34.39 2.50 43.43
CA THR A 27 -35.11 3.72 43.90
C THR A 27 -34.16 4.76 44.51
N SER A 28 -33.72 5.73 43.72
CA SER A 28 -33.41 7.09 44.19
C SER A 28 -33.37 8.05 43.00
N SER A 29 -33.80 9.30 43.19
CA SER A 29 -33.94 10.27 42.10
C SER A 29 -32.61 10.83 41.63
N LEU A 30 -32.49 11.07 40.32
CA LEU A 30 -31.57 12.07 39.77
C LEU A 30 -31.93 13.44 40.39
N ARG A 31 -31.04 13.98 41.22
CA ARG A 31 -31.06 15.42 41.54
C ARG A 31 -30.26 16.15 40.46
N LEU A 32 -30.96 17.01 39.72
CA LEU A 32 -30.35 18.16 39.08
C LEU A 32 -29.67 19.02 40.15
N VAL A 33 -28.48 19.53 39.84
CA VAL A 33 -27.93 20.71 40.51
C VAL A 33 -27.75 21.75 39.41
N ALA A 34 -28.57 22.81 39.50
CA ALA A 34 -28.41 24.04 38.77
C ALA A 34 -28.44 25.16 39.80
N GLU A 35 -27.40 25.97 39.80
CA GLU A 35 -27.24 27.27 40.47
C GLU A 35 -26.24 27.99 39.55
N GLU A 36 -26.70 28.78 38.59
CA GLU A 36 -27.32 30.12 38.68
C GLU A 36 -26.29 31.24 38.77
N THR A 37 -26.55 32.29 37.98
CA THR A 37 -25.77 33.51 37.87
C THR A 37 -26.27 34.54 38.87
N GLU A 38 -25.37 35.18 39.62
CA GLU A 38 -25.67 36.50 40.19
C GLU A 38 -25.24 37.62 39.24
N GLN A 39 -26.01 38.70 39.29
CA GLN A 39 -25.98 39.85 38.40
C GLN A 39 -25.97 41.11 39.27
N VAL A 40 -25.15 42.10 38.94
CA VAL A 40 -25.10 43.39 39.65
C VAL A 40 -25.20 44.53 38.64
N ASP A 41 -26.07 45.49 38.94
CA ASP A 41 -26.53 46.51 37.99
C ASP A 41 -25.53 47.66 37.72
N ALA A 42 -25.83 48.38 36.64
CA ALA A 42 -25.02 49.48 36.09
C ALA A 42 -25.36 50.86 36.69
N ILE A 43 -24.52 51.86 36.38
CA ILE A 43 -24.92 53.27 36.19
C ILE A 43 -23.93 53.97 35.23
N MET A 44 -24.38 55.08 34.62
CA MET A 44 -23.75 55.86 33.54
C MET A 44 -22.49 56.64 34.01
N ASP A 45 -21.56 57.10 33.16
CA ASP A 45 -21.74 58.29 32.27
C ASP A 45 -20.67 58.40 31.13
N GLN A 46 -20.71 59.51 30.38
CA GLN A 46 -20.12 59.78 29.06
C GLN A 46 -18.63 60.24 29.04
N GLY A 47 -18.00 60.19 27.86
CA GLY A 47 -16.75 60.92 27.57
C GLY A 47 -16.08 60.57 26.22
N GLU A 48 -16.01 61.52 25.29
CA GLU A 48 -15.29 61.39 24.00
C GLU A 48 -13.82 61.91 24.05
N LEU A 49 -13.13 61.72 22.92
CA LEU A 49 -12.19 62.66 22.26
C LEU A 49 -10.66 62.39 22.31
N THR A 50 -10.18 61.89 21.16
CA THR A 50 -8.94 62.25 20.41
C THR A 50 -7.56 62.46 21.09
N THR A 51 -6.60 61.66 20.65
CA THR A 51 -5.39 62.05 19.87
C THR A 51 -4.60 63.32 20.26
N THR A 52 -3.28 63.19 20.52
CA THR A 52 -2.16 63.66 19.62
C THR A 52 -0.77 63.62 20.30
N THR A 53 0.23 63.30 19.48
CA THR A 53 1.72 63.52 19.51
C THR A 53 2.17 64.84 20.23
N THR A 54 3.41 65.06 20.72
CA THR A 54 4.67 65.12 19.93
C THR A 54 5.95 65.33 20.79
N THR A 55 7.10 64.75 20.37
CA THR A 55 8.53 65.16 20.55
C THR A 55 9.11 65.71 21.86
N THR A 56 10.32 65.25 22.22
CA THR A 56 11.50 66.14 22.40
C THR A 56 12.87 65.42 22.30
N THR A 57 13.94 66.20 22.20
CA THR A 57 15.26 65.84 21.61
C THR A 57 16.31 66.88 22.06
N THR A 58 17.60 66.62 22.33
CA THR A 58 18.48 65.41 22.39
C THR A 58 19.70 65.76 23.29
N LYS A 59 20.83 65.02 23.19
CA LYS A 59 22.23 65.42 23.56
C LYS A 59 22.62 65.36 25.06
N ASN A 60 23.88 65.04 25.43
CA ASN A 60 24.95 64.31 24.72
C ASN A 60 26.06 63.83 25.68
N ASN A 61 27.06 63.14 25.11
CA ASN A 61 28.40 62.81 25.65
C ASN A 61 28.45 61.73 26.74
N ASN A 62 29.49 60.91 26.89
CA ASN A 62 30.54 60.33 26.03
C ASN A 62 31.66 59.93 26.98
N ASN A 63 32.06 58.66 27.01
CA ASN A 63 33.47 58.33 26.87
C ASN A 63 33.67 56.88 26.44
N ASN A 64 34.81 56.61 25.80
CA ASN A 64 35.03 55.41 25.01
C ASN A 64 35.57 54.24 25.83
N ASN A 65 35.25 53.01 25.41
CA ASN A 65 36.33 52.06 25.14
C ASN A 65 35.97 51.05 24.04
N ASN A 66 37.00 50.54 23.37
CA ASN A 66 36.90 49.91 22.05
C ASN A 66 36.15 48.57 22.04
N ASN A 67 35.10 48.48 21.23
CA ASN A 67 34.51 47.20 20.80
C ASN A 67 34.39 47.17 19.26
N LYS A 68 35.43 46.69 18.57
CA LYS A 68 35.37 46.42 17.12
C LYS A 68 34.43 45.24 16.89
N LYS A 69 33.33 45.46 16.16
CA LYS A 69 32.46 44.39 15.63
C LYS A 69 33.31 43.39 14.83
N LYS A 70 33.64 42.24 15.43
CA LYS A 70 34.09 41.07 14.67
C LYS A 70 32.86 40.43 14.06
N GLN A 71 32.52 40.85 12.85
CA GLN A 71 31.60 40.15 11.96
C GLN A 71 32.25 38.80 11.62
N LYS A 72 32.09 37.82 12.50
CA LYS A 72 32.66 36.48 12.32
C LYS A 72 31.76 35.71 11.37
N THR A 73 32.23 35.53 10.14
CA THR A 73 31.70 34.54 9.20
C THR A 73 31.52 33.22 9.92
N MET A 74 30.29 32.72 10.01
CA MET A 74 30.08 31.30 10.26
C MET A 74 30.38 30.61 8.94
N SER A 75 31.60 30.07 8.85
CA SER A 75 31.98 29.14 7.80
C SER A 75 31.01 27.97 7.81
N GLU A 76 30.52 27.58 6.63
CA GLU A 76 29.87 26.29 6.44
C GLU A 76 30.81 25.19 6.93
N THR A 77 30.32 24.38 7.86
CA THR A 77 30.97 23.12 8.26
C THR A 77 30.28 22.01 7.50
N ASP A 78 31.02 21.30 6.66
CA ASP A 78 30.51 20.20 5.84
C ASP A 78 29.71 19.18 6.66
N PRO A 79 28.54 18.73 6.17
CA PRO A 79 27.84 17.57 6.73
C PRO A 79 28.44 16.23 6.26
N ASP A 80 29.37 16.23 5.29
CA ASP A 80 29.96 15.04 4.68
C ASP A 80 31.05 14.37 5.55
N SER A 81 30.70 14.09 6.81
CA SER A 81 31.52 13.33 7.77
C SER A 81 30.71 12.28 8.54
N ASP A 82 29.65 11.71 7.93
CA ASP A 82 28.92 10.57 8.50
C ASP A 82 28.57 9.53 7.41
N ASN A 83 29.59 8.76 6.99
CA ASN A 83 29.52 7.84 5.85
C ASN A 83 28.86 6.49 6.22
N ASN A 84 27.70 6.54 6.87
CA ASN A 84 26.94 5.36 7.33
C ASN A 84 25.43 5.52 7.08
N ARG A 85 25.05 5.79 5.83
CA ARG A 85 23.64 5.99 5.42
C ARG A 85 22.88 4.65 5.30
N VAL A 86 22.64 4.01 6.44
CA VAL A 86 21.85 2.78 6.57
C VAL A 86 20.45 2.98 5.97
N SER A 87 19.97 2.01 5.18
CA SER A 87 18.61 2.01 4.65
C SER A 87 17.57 1.94 5.78
N PHE A 88 16.51 2.75 5.70
CA PHE A 88 15.44 2.82 6.73
C PHE A 88 14.77 1.47 7.04
N TRP A 89 14.84 0.53 6.09
CA TRP A 89 14.27 -0.82 6.20
C TRP A 89 15.26 -1.92 6.62
N GLY A 90 16.48 -1.58 7.04
CA GLY A 90 17.37 -2.51 7.75
C GLY A 90 17.90 -3.72 6.96
N GLY A 91 17.81 -3.70 5.62
CA GLY A 91 18.19 -4.84 4.80
C GLY A 91 17.23 -6.04 4.99
N PRO A 92 17.72 -7.24 5.35
CA PRO A 92 16.88 -8.42 5.56
C PRO A 92 16.45 -8.62 7.03
N GLU A 93 16.90 -7.78 7.96
CA GLU A 93 16.56 -7.84 9.39
C GLU A 93 15.40 -6.90 9.74
N PRO A 94 14.60 -7.18 10.78
CA PRO A 94 13.59 -6.25 11.26
C PRO A 94 14.22 -4.95 11.80
N VAL A 95 13.53 -3.83 11.65
CA VAL A 95 13.97 -2.51 12.12
C VAL A 95 13.66 -2.35 13.62
N PRO A 96 14.64 -2.07 14.50
CA PRO A 96 14.38 -1.69 15.89
C PRO A 96 13.79 -0.29 15.96
N LEU A 97 12.68 -0.13 16.67
CA LEU A 97 11.98 1.15 16.82
C LEU A 97 12.42 1.88 18.12
N PRO A 98 12.03 3.16 18.33
CA PRO A 98 12.33 3.86 19.59
C PRO A 98 11.76 3.15 20.83
N PRO A 99 12.38 3.26 22.03
CA PRO A 99 11.97 2.56 23.26
C PRO A 99 10.50 2.69 23.69
N ARG A 100 9.76 3.67 23.16
CA ARG A 100 8.31 3.77 23.39
C ARG A 100 7.54 2.53 22.90
N PHE A 101 8.05 1.80 21.90
CA PHE A 101 7.37 0.65 21.30
C PHE A 101 7.42 -0.62 22.16
N GLU A 102 8.49 -0.82 22.93
CA GLU A 102 8.51 -1.82 24.01
C GLU A 102 7.37 -1.53 25.01
N ARG A 103 7.24 -0.27 25.46
CA ARG A 103 6.16 0.12 26.39
C ARG A 103 4.78 -0.05 25.77
N ILE A 104 4.61 0.23 24.47
CA ILE A 104 3.36 -0.02 23.75
C ILE A 104 3.04 -1.52 23.76
N LYS A 105 3.99 -2.39 23.40
CA LYS A 105 3.82 -3.86 23.48
C LYS A 105 3.43 -4.28 24.90
N ARG A 106 4.18 -3.88 25.94
CA ARG A 106 3.86 -4.20 27.35
C ARG A 106 2.45 -3.72 27.77
N ASN A 107 2.03 -2.53 27.32
CA ASN A 107 0.71 -1.98 27.67
C ASN A 107 -0.46 -2.67 26.95
N LEU A 108 -0.29 -3.12 25.69
CA LEU A 108 -1.38 -3.71 24.88
C LEU A 108 -1.91 -5.04 25.46
N ILE A 109 -1.04 -5.83 26.08
CA ILE A 109 -1.37 -7.16 26.63
C ILE A 109 -1.44 -7.19 28.17
N ALA A 110 -1.41 -6.02 28.82
CA ALA A 110 -1.30 -5.90 30.27
C ALA A 110 -2.48 -6.54 31.00
N GLY A 111 -2.22 -7.52 31.87
CA GLY A 111 -3.24 -8.33 32.55
C GLY A 111 -3.89 -9.41 31.67
N HIS A 112 -3.39 -9.60 30.45
CA HIS A 112 -3.85 -10.60 29.48
C HIS A 112 -2.71 -11.48 28.95
N GLU A 113 -1.51 -11.39 29.52
CA GLU A 113 -0.28 -12.02 29.05
C GLU A 113 -0.44 -13.54 28.90
N ALA A 114 -0.95 -14.21 29.94
CA ALA A 114 -1.22 -15.65 29.93
C ALA A 114 -2.33 -16.06 28.95
N ALA A 115 -3.31 -15.17 28.67
CA ALA A 115 -4.35 -15.42 27.68
C ALA A 115 -3.81 -15.29 26.25
N VAL A 116 -2.93 -14.31 26.02
CA VAL A 116 -2.21 -14.10 24.74
C VAL A 116 -1.27 -15.27 24.47
N GLU A 117 -0.46 -15.69 25.44
CA GLU A 117 0.40 -16.88 25.33
C GLU A 117 -0.42 -18.13 25.00
N ALA A 118 -1.49 -18.41 25.75
CA ALA A 118 -2.41 -19.52 25.48
C ALA A 118 -3.21 -19.38 24.17
N SER A 119 -3.18 -18.22 23.50
CA SER A 119 -3.83 -18.00 22.20
C SER A 119 -2.94 -18.32 21.00
N TRP A 120 -1.62 -18.24 21.16
CA TRP A 120 -0.68 -18.45 20.06
C TRP A 120 -0.71 -19.87 19.49
N PRO A 121 -0.71 -20.96 20.28
CA PRO A 121 -0.85 -22.31 19.73
C PRO A 121 -2.17 -22.53 18.98
N ARG A 122 -3.27 -21.93 19.47
CA ARG A 122 -4.59 -21.99 18.81
C ARG A 122 -4.53 -21.28 17.45
N LEU A 123 -3.90 -20.12 17.40
CA LEU A 123 -3.74 -19.31 16.19
C LEU A 123 -2.85 -19.98 15.15
N ILE A 124 -1.69 -20.52 15.54
CA ILE A 124 -0.77 -21.21 14.62
C ILE A 124 -1.40 -22.48 14.05
N HIS A 125 -2.15 -23.24 14.86
CA HIS A 125 -2.84 -24.43 14.37
C HIS A 125 -3.97 -24.07 13.39
N ALA A 126 -4.79 -23.06 13.71
CA ALA A 126 -5.82 -22.54 12.81
C ALA A 126 -5.24 -21.95 11.51
N LEU A 127 -4.10 -21.26 11.59
CA LEU A 127 -3.41 -20.67 10.44
C LEU A 127 -2.80 -21.75 9.53
N ARG A 128 -2.30 -22.87 10.07
CA ARG A 128 -1.83 -24.01 9.26
C ARG A 128 -2.96 -24.58 8.41
N SER A 129 -4.11 -24.91 9.03
CA SER A 129 -5.28 -25.41 8.31
C SER A 129 -5.89 -24.38 7.34
N GLU A 130 -5.76 -23.08 7.64
CA GLU A 130 -6.17 -22.01 6.72
C GLU A 130 -5.26 -21.96 5.49
N VAL A 131 -3.94 -22.08 5.65
CA VAL A 131 -2.99 -22.15 4.52
C VAL A 131 -3.26 -23.38 3.66
N GLU A 132 -3.52 -24.55 4.27
CA GLU A 132 -3.88 -25.79 3.56
C GLU A 132 -5.19 -25.63 2.76
N HIS A 133 -6.23 -25.01 3.35
CA HIS A 133 -7.49 -24.69 2.68
C HIS A 133 -7.32 -23.70 1.53
N ILE A 134 -6.42 -22.72 1.69
CA ILE A 134 -6.11 -21.72 0.66
C ILE A 134 -5.32 -22.32 -0.50
N GLU A 135 -4.30 -23.13 -0.23
CA GLU A 135 -3.49 -23.78 -1.26
C GLU A 135 -4.31 -24.82 -2.06
N GLY A 136 -5.21 -25.55 -1.39
CA GLY A 136 -6.07 -26.56 -2.03
C GLY A 136 -7.19 -26.01 -2.92
N LEU A 137 -7.55 -24.73 -2.80
CA LEU A 137 -8.66 -24.12 -3.56
C LEU A 137 -8.25 -22.92 -4.41
N GLY A 138 -7.19 -22.20 -4.03
CA GLY A 138 -6.60 -21.12 -4.81
C GLY A 138 -7.62 -20.10 -5.33
N PRO A 139 -7.61 -19.74 -6.63
CA PRO A 139 -8.50 -18.73 -7.20
C PRO A 139 -10.01 -18.99 -7.02
N HIS A 140 -10.43 -20.24 -6.73
CA HIS A 140 -11.84 -20.55 -6.45
C HIS A 140 -12.36 -19.96 -5.15
N LEU A 141 -11.48 -19.46 -4.26
CA LEU A 141 -11.87 -18.74 -3.04
C LEU A 141 -12.36 -17.32 -3.30
N ILE A 142 -12.19 -16.76 -4.50
CA ILE A 142 -12.54 -15.38 -4.80
C ILE A 142 -13.97 -15.34 -5.37
N PRO A 143 -14.99 -14.93 -4.59
CA PRO A 143 -16.35 -14.83 -5.11
C PRO A 143 -16.47 -13.72 -6.15
N SER A 144 -17.38 -13.91 -7.10
CA SER A 144 -17.81 -12.85 -8.01
C SER A 144 -19.34 -12.79 -8.13
N ILE A 145 -19.86 -11.58 -8.30
CA ILE A 145 -21.27 -11.26 -8.56
C ILE A 145 -21.34 -10.38 -9.82
N GLU A 146 -22.37 -10.54 -10.65
CA GLU A 146 -22.62 -9.64 -11.78
C GLU A 146 -23.19 -8.31 -11.29
N PHE A 147 -22.83 -7.18 -11.93
CA PHE A 147 -23.39 -5.88 -11.56
C PHE A 147 -24.92 -5.80 -11.70
N ALA A 148 -25.52 -6.66 -12.54
CA ALA A 148 -26.97 -6.80 -12.65
C ALA A 148 -27.62 -7.42 -11.39
N ASP A 149 -26.88 -8.23 -10.63
CA ASP A 149 -27.39 -9.04 -9.52
C ASP A 149 -27.24 -8.34 -8.14
N VAL A 150 -26.73 -7.11 -8.10
CA VAL A 150 -26.44 -6.39 -6.82
C VAL A 150 -27.69 -5.98 -6.02
N ASP A 151 -28.88 -6.13 -6.60
CA ASP A 151 -30.17 -5.98 -5.90
C ASP A 151 -30.82 -7.33 -5.56
N ASP A 152 -30.30 -8.47 -6.08
CA ASP A 152 -30.89 -9.79 -5.83
C ASP A 152 -30.51 -10.29 -4.43
N ALA A 153 -31.51 -10.45 -3.56
CA ALA A 153 -31.30 -10.83 -2.17
C ALA A 153 -30.63 -12.20 -1.96
N ALA A 154 -30.72 -13.13 -2.93
CA ALA A 154 -30.10 -14.45 -2.83
C ALA A 154 -28.64 -14.44 -3.32
N GLN A 155 -28.35 -13.78 -4.44
CA GLN A 155 -26.98 -13.62 -4.94
C GLN A 155 -26.15 -12.75 -3.99
N THR A 156 -26.71 -11.62 -3.53
CA THR A 156 -26.03 -10.74 -2.57
C THR A 156 -25.78 -11.41 -1.21
N ALA A 157 -26.71 -12.23 -0.70
CA ALA A 157 -26.50 -13.00 0.52
C ALA A 157 -25.41 -14.08 0.36
N ARG A 158 -25.42 -14.82 -0.75
CA ARG A 158 -24.38 -15.80 -1.09
C ARG A 158 -23.01 -15.13 -1.21
N PHE A 159 -22.92 -14.09 -2.03
CA PHE A 159 -21.70 -13.32 -2.27
C PHE A 159 -21.18 -12.68 -0.97
N GLY A 160 -22.06 -12.04 -0.19
CA GLY A 160 -21.72 -11.38 1.06
C GLY A 160 -21.24 -12.33 2.16
N ARG A 161 -21.68 -13.59 2.17
CA ARG A 161 -21.12 -14.64 3.06
C ARG A 161 -19.69 -14.98 2.66
N ASP A 162 -19.46 -15.26 1.39
CA ASP A 162 -18.16 -15.72 0.90
C ASP A 162 -17.12 -14.57 0.93
N LEU A 163 -17.55 -13.35 0.60
CA LEU A 163 -16.77 -12.13 0.81
C LEU A 163 -16.37 -11.95 2.28
N ARG A 164 -17.31 -12.13 3.23
CA ARG A 164 -16.99 -12.01 4.67
C ARG A 164 -15.99 -13.05 5.14
N ARG A 165 -15.99 -14.24 4.54
CA ARG A 165 -15.03 -15.32 4.86
C ARG A 165 -13.62 -15.05 4.33
N TYR A 166 -13.50 -14.49 3.13
CA TYR A 166 -12.24 -14.41 2.38
C TYR A 166 -11.67 -12.99 2.25
N GLY A 167 -12.45 -11.94 2.55
CA GLY A 167 -12.00 -10.55 2.52
C GLY A 167 -11.81 -9.95 1.12
N VAL A 168 -12.13 -10.67 0.05
CA VAL A 168 -11.91 -10.26 -1.34
C VAL A 168 -13.11 -10.66 -2.21
N GLY A 169 -13.42 -9.89 -3.24
CA GLY A 169 -14.45 -10.24 -4.22
C GLY A 169 -14.41 -9.38 -5.49
N VAL A 170 -15.10 -9.82 -6.54
CA VAL A 170 -15.21 -9.08 -7.82
C VAL A 170 -16.68 -8.75 -8.12
N VAL A 171 -17.00 -7.50 -8.39
CA VAL A 171 -18.23 -7.14 -9.11
C VAL A 171 -17.91 -7.11 -10.60
N ARG A 172 -18.55 -7.98 -11.39
CA ARG A 172 -18.32 -8.09 -12.84
C ARG A 172 -19.14 -7.06 -13.60
N LYS A 173 -18.60 -6.54 -14.71
CA LYS A 173 -19.28 -5.64 -15.66
C LYS A 173 -19.92 -4.39 -15.02
N VAL A 174 -19.20 -3.72 -14.11
CA VAL A 174 -19.62 -2.46 -13.49
C VAL A 174 -19.63 -1.32 -14.51
N LEU A 175 -18.63 -1.27 -15.39
CA LEU A 175 -18.72 -0.53 -16.66
C LEU A 175 -19.08 -1.48 -17.79
N ASP A 176 -19.69 -0.95 -18.85
CA ASP A 176 -19.69 -1.65 -20.13
C ASP A 176 -18.29 -1.54 -20.80
N PRO A 177 -17.92 -2.50 -21.68
CA PRO A 177 -16.59 -2.48 -22.31
C PRO A 177 -16.30 -1.24 -23.17
N ARG A 178 -17.31 -0.58 -23.78
CA ARG A 178 -17.07 0.60 -24.62
C ARG A 178 -16.70 1.81 -23.77
N THR A 179 -17.38 2.01 -22.64
CA THR A 179 -17.01 3.03 -21.66
C THR A 179 -15.60 2.81 -21.11
N ALA A 180 -15.20 1.54 -20.90
CA ALA A 180 -13.83 1.21 -20.52
C ALA A 180 -12.81 1.55 -21.62
N ASP A 181 -13.05 1.12 -22.87
CA ASP A 181 -12.20 1.44 -24.03
C ASP A 181 -12.09 2.95 -24.28
N GLU A 182 -13.18 3.70 -24.11
CA GLU A 182 -13.21 5.15 -24.19
C GLU A 182 -12.37 5.82 -23.10
N ALA A 183 -12.46 5.33 -21.86
CA ALA A 183 -11.65 5.80 -20.75
C ALA A 183 -10.15 5.56 -20.98
N VAL A 184 -9.75 4.38 -21.48
CA VAL A 184 -8.36 4.08 -21.86
C VAL A 184 -7.87 5.03 -22.95
N ARG A 185 -8.62 5.12 -24.07
CA ARG A 185 -8.22 5.87 -25.27
C ARG A 185 -8.07 7.37 -25.01
N ASP A 186 -9.01 7.95 -24.27
CA ASP A 186 -8.97 9.37 -23.93
C ASP A 186 -7.88 9.69 -22.89
N THR A 187 -7.59 8.76 -21.97
CA THR A 187 -6.50 8.90 -21.00
C THR A 187 -5.14 8.76 -21.66
N ALA A 188 -4.96 7.81 -22.58
CA ALA A 188 -3.74 7.70 -23.37
C ALA A 188 -3.50 8.98 -24.21
N ARG A 189 -4.54 9.53 -24.84
CA ARG A 189 -4.46 10.83 -25.55
C ARG A 189 -4.20 12.02 -24.61
N TYR A 190 -4.67 11.99 -23.37
CA TYR A 190 -4.36 12.99 -22.35
C TYR A 190 -2.88 12.92 -21.94
N LEU A 191 -2.40 11.74 -21.55
CA LEU A 191 -1.01 11.52 -21.14
C LEU A 191 -0.02 11.86 -22.26
N HIS A 192 -0.32 11.45 -23.50
CA HIS A 192 0.52 11.73 -24.66
C HIS A 192 0.60 13.24 -24.97
N ARG A 193 -0.54 13.96 -25.02
CA ARG A 193 -0.53 15.43 -25.19
C ARG A 193 0.27 16.11 -24.08
N ARG A 194 0.11 15.67 -22.84
CA ARG A 194 0.83 16.22 -21.67
C ARG A 194 2.34 15.99 -21.76
N GLN A 195 2.79 14.85 -22.28
CA GLN A 195 4.21 14.61 -22.58
C GLN A 195 4.71 15.59 -23.65
N SER A 196 3.99 15.76 -24.77
CA SER A 196 4.38 16.67 -25.86
C SER A 196 4.49 18.14 -25.42
N SER A 197 3.56 18.64 -24.58
CA SER A 197 3.58 20.03 -24.10
C SER A 197 4.83 20.41 -23.30
N HIS A 198 5.55 19.45 -22.73
CA HIS A 198 6.76 19.70 -21.93
C HIS A 198 8.05 19.83 -22.77
N VAL A 199 7.97 19.71 -24.09
CA VAL A 199 9.13 19.80 -25.01
C VAL A 199 9.42 21.25 -25.46
N GLY A 200 8.57 22.22 -25.09
CA GLY A 200 8.40 23.47 -25.84
C GLY A 200 8.69 24.83 -25.18
N ARG A 201 9.60 24.97 -24.18
CA ARG A 201 10.10 26.32 -23.81
C ARG A 201 11.47 26.35 -23.10
N PRO A 202 12.56 26.77 -23.75
CA PRO A 202 13.81 27.09 -23.06
C PRO A 202 13.70 28.45 -22.35
N SER A 203 14.06 28.51 -21.07
CA SER A 203 14.28 29.75 -20.31
C SER A 203 15.76 29.85 -19.94
N PRO A 204 16.50 30.92 -20.28
CA PRO A 204 17.98 30.89 -20.20
C PRO A 204 18.61 30.95 -18.79
N SER A 205 17.82 31.03 -17.71
CA SER A 205 18.31 31.56 -16.42
C SER A 205 17.83 30.82 -15.16
N SER A 206 17.60 29.51 -15.20
CA SER A 206 17.40 28.70 -13.98
C SER A 206 17.75 27.21 -14.16
N PRO A 207 18.78 26.69 -13.48
CA PRO A 207 19.14 25.27 -13.53
C PRO A 207 18.37 24.47 -12.45
N SER A 208 17.06 24.25 -12.62
CA SER A 208 16.31 23.33 -11.74
C SER A 208 15.05 22.70 -12.36
N SER A 209 14.92 21.40 -12.15
CA SER A 209 13.69 20.57 -12.18
C SER A 209 12.49 21.04 -13.04
N THR A 210 12.51 20.76 -14.34
CA THR A 210 11.25 20.47 -15.05
C THR A 210 10.73 19.11 -14.58
N ALA A 211 9.62 19.11 -13.85
CA ALA A 211 9.10 17.92 -13.16
C ALA A 211 8.51 16.90 -14.15
N ARG A 212 9.35 15.98 -14.63
CA ARG A 212 8.88 14.75 -15.30
C ARG A 212 7.96 13.98 -14.36
N PHE A 213 6.81 13.55 -14.86
CA PHE A 213 5.93 12.60 -14.17
C PHE A 213 6.71 11.34 -13.86
N ARG A 214 6.87 11.06 -12.57
CA ARG A 214 7.52 9.84 -12.10
C ARG A 214 6.44 8.85 -11.76
N ALA A 215 6.65 7.61 -12.19
CA ALA A 215 6.17 6.49 -11.42
C ALA A 215 7.01 6.36 -10.14
N PRO A 216 6.47 5.87 -9.01
CA PRO A 216 7.29 5.47 -7.87
C PRO A 216 8.36 4.48 -8.35
N ARG A 217 9.63 4.69 -7.96
CA ARG A 217 10.75 3.88 -8.50
C ARG A 217 10.63 2.38 -8.20
N GLN A 218 9.83 2.02 -7.21
CA GLN A 218 9.48 0.65 -6.79
C GLN A 218 8.42 -0.03 -7.68
N ASP A 219 7.68 0.73 -8.50
CA ASP A 219 6.64 0.26 -9.40
C ASP A 219 6.54 1.21 -10.61
N PRO A 220 7.33 0.99 -11.68
CA PRO A 220 7.39 1.89 -12.82
C PRO A 220 6.06 1.98 -13.61
N THR A 221 5.09 1.12 -13.30
CA THR A 221 3.79 1.04 -13.99
C THR A 221 2.68 1.80 -13.24
N CYS A 222 2.94 2.32 -12.04
CA CYS A 222 2.01 3.14 -11.27
C CYS A 222 2.38 4.63 -11.42
N PHE A 223 1.47 5.50 -11.83
CA PHE A 223 1.77 6.90 -12.16
C PHE A 223 1.12 7.89 -11.18
N ASP A 224 1.90 8.88 -10.76
CA ASP A 224 1.43 10.03 -9.95
C ASP A 224 0.65 11.04 -10.82
N CYS A 225 -0.48 10.57 -11.36
CA CYS A 225 -1.55 11.33 -11.98
C CYS A 225 -2.86 10.97 -11.27
N PHE A 226 -3.76 11.94 -11.13
CA PHE A 226 -4.87 11.91 -10.18
C PHE A 226 -6.21 12.27 -10.83
N TRP A 227 -6.17 13.13 -11.86
CA TRP A 227 -7.34 13.77 -12.50
C TRP A 227 -7.46 13.47 -14.00
N THR A 228 -6.90 12.34 -14.47
CA THR A 228 -7.03 11.92 -15.87
C THR A 228 -8.49 11.72 -16.30
N PRO A 229 -8.81 11.74 -17.61
CA PRO A 229 -10.15 11.47 -18.13
C PRO A 229 -10.80 10.21 -17.56
N ALA A 230 -10.07 9.08 -17.51
CA ALA A 230 -10.56 7.86 -16.89
C ALA A 230 -10.81 8.02 -15.38
N GLN A 231 -9.84 8.57 -14.64
CA GLN A 231 -9.93 8.71 -13.19
C GLN A 231 -11.15 9.54 -12.75
N VAL A 232 -11.41 10.68 -13.40
CA VAL A 232 -12.56 11.52 -13.02
C VAL A 232 -13.88 10.89 -13.48
N ARG A 233 -13.97 10.42 -14.74
CA ARG A 233 -15.21 9.85 -15.29
C ARG A 233 -15.62 8.57 -14.55
N CYS A 234 -14.68 7.66 -14.25
CA CYS A 234 -14.99 6.41 -13.57
C CYS A 234 -15.36 6.60 -12.10
N ARG A 235 -14.72 7.54 -11.38
CA ARG A 235 -15.14 7.91 -10.01
C ARG A 235 -16.51 8.59 -9.98
N ALA A 236 -16.84 9.36 -11.02
CA ALA A 236 -18.17 9.94 -11.20
C ALA A 236 -19.24 8.95 -11.72
N HIS A 237 -18.86 7.75 -12.17
CA HIS A 237 -19.79 6.89 -12.94
C HIS A 237 -20.89 6.30 -12.04
N PRO A 238 -22.19 6.42 -12.41
CA PRO A 238 -23.30 5.95 -11.58
C PRO A 238 -23.19 4.49 -11.13
N ASN A 239 -22.70 3.58 -12.00
CA ASN A 239 -22.52 2.18 -11.64
C ASN A 239 -21.39 1.95 -10.63
N VAL A 240 -20.32 2.77 -10.66
CA VAL A 240 -19.21 2.66 -9.71
C VAL A 240 -19.66 3.15 -8.34
N LEU A 241 -20.37 4.28 -8.27
CA LEU A 241 -21.00 4.78 -7.04
C LEU A 241 -22.04 3.78 -6.49
N ARG A 242 -22.83 3.13 -7.36
CA ARG A 242 -23.78 2.07 -6.96
C ARG A 242 -23.06 0.81 -6.46
N ALA A 243 -21.99 0.39 -7.12
CA ALA A 243 -21.17 -0.73 -6.66
C ALA A 243 -20.57 -0.43 -5.28
N GLN A 244 -19.94 0.74 -5.08
CA GLN A 244 -19.40 1.14 -3.77
C GLN A 244 -20.46 1.09 -2.66
N ARG A 245 -21.70 1.55 -2.91
CA ARG A 245 -22.83 1.44 -1.96
C ARG A 245 -23.16 0.00 -1.61
N PHE A 246 -23.30 -0.86 -2.62
CA PHE A 246 -23.53 -2.29 -2.43
C PHE A 246 -22.40 -2.93 -1.61
N LEU A 247 -21.14 -2.58 -1.86
CA LEU A 247 -20.02 -3.12 -1.08
C LEU A 247 -20.07 -2.66 0.38
N MET A 248 -20.27 -1.36 0.62
CA MET A 248 -20.28 -0.80 1.97
C MET A 248 -21.46 -1.27 2.82
N SER A 249 -22.60 -1.65 2.22
CA SER A 249 -23.71 -2.27 2.95
C SER A 249 -23.44 -3.71 3.42
N LEU A 250 -22.31 -4.32 3.02
CA LEU A 250 -21.86 -5.64 3.49
C LEU A 250 -21.04 -5.59 4.79
N TRP A 251 -20.78 -4.40 5.35
CA TRP A 251 -20.14 -4.22 6.67
C TRP A 251 -21.15 -4.28 7.82
N ASP A 252 -20.70 -4.59 9.04
CA ASP A 252 -21.51 -4.35 10.24
C ASP A 252 -21.25 -2.94 10.80
N THR A 253 -22.30 -2.12 10.73
CA THR A 253 -22.33 -0.75 11.25
C THR A 253 -23.00 -0.64 12.62
N GLY A 254 -23.64 -1.71 13.10
CA GLY A 254 -24.46 -1.71 14.31
C GLY A 254 -25.46 -0.55 14.34
N SER A 255 -25.29 0.35 15.31
CA SER A 255 -26.06 1.59 15.46
C SER A 255 -25.20 2.86 15.33
N ASP A 256 -23.97 2.77 14.81
CA ASP A 256 -23.02 3.89 14.79
C ASP A 256 -23.46 5.00 13.81
N GLN A 257 -23.73 6.19 14.35
CA GLN A 257 -24.18 7.36 13.60
C GLN A 257 -23.03 8.23 13.03
N ARG A 258 -21.76 7.83 13.25
CA ARG A 258 -20.57 8.58 12.79
C ARG A 258 -20.17 8.28 11.34
N LEU A 259 -20.86 7.35 10.69
CA LEU A 259 -20.69 7.01 9.27
C LEU A 259 -22.05 6.86 8.57
N THR A 260 -22.04 6.80 7.24
CA THR A 260 -23.14 6.17 6.49
C THR A 260 -22.66 5.46 5.21
N THR A 261 -23.26 4.31 4.90
CA THR A 261 -22.82 3.38 3.83
C THR A 261 -23.56 3.54 2.51
N ASP A 262 -24.54 4.42 2.44
CA ASP A 262 -25.28 4.81 1.24
C ASP A 262 -24.66 6.01 0.49
N LEU A 263 -23.73 6.74 1.14
CA LEU A 263 -23.04 7.91 0.59
C LEU A 263 -21.53 7.64 0.43
N PRO A 264 -21.08 7.10 -0.72
CA PRO A 264 -19.66 6.91 -1.01
C PRO A 264 -18.97 8.24 -1.27
N ILE A 265 -17.83 8.49 -0.62
CA ILE A 265 -16.92 9.55 -1.05
C ILE A 265 -15.99 9.02 -2.15
N SER A 266 -15.64 9.88 -3.10
CA SER A 266 -14.56 9.62 -4.05
C SER A 266 -13.23 9.96 -3.42
N TYR A 267 -12.38 8.96 -3.20
CA TYR A 267 -10.97 9.12 -2.85
C TYR A 267 -10.12 9.19 -4.11
N VAL A 268 -9.20 10.15 -4.17
CA VAL A 268 -8.26 10.31 -5.26
C VAL A 268 -6.97 9.54 -4.98
N ASP A 269 -6.63 8.66 -5.92
CA ASP A 269 -5.41 7.86 -5.94
C ASP A 269 -4.88 7.83 -7.38
N ARG A 270 -3.72 7.20 -7.56
CA ARG A 270 -2.93 7.07 -8.78
C ARG A 270 -3.63 6.25 -9.87
N ILE A 271 -2.93 6.02 -10.98
CA ILE A 271 -3.35 5.15 -12.08
C ILE A 271 -2.24 4.16 -12.41
N ARG A 272 -2.56 2.88 -12.61
CA ARG A 272 -1.61 1.90 -13.17
C ARG A 272 -1.79 1.83 -14.68
N VAL A 273 -0.71 2.02 -15.42
CA VAL A 273 -0.65 1.94 -16.89
C VAL A 273 0.53 1.04 -17.27
N ARG A 274 0.30 0.10 -18.19
CA ARG A 274 1.34 -0.75 -18.80
C ARG A 274 1.25 -0.66 -20.32
N GLY A 275 2.37 -0.66 -21.01
CA GLY A 275 2.47 -0.72 -22.47
C GLY A 275 3.57 0.17 -23.08
N PRO A 276 3.81 0.02 -24.40
CA PRO A 276 4.91 0.70 -25.10
C PRO A 276 4.92 2.22 -24.89
N GLY A 277 6.08 2.74 -24.48
CA GLY A 277 6.26 4.16 -24.13
C GLY A 277 5.90 4.53 -22.69
N PHE A 278 5.37 3.59 -21.90
CA PHE A 278 5.09 3.78 -20.47
C PHE A 278 5.92 2.84 -19.58
N ASP A 279 6.30 1.65 -20.05
CA ASP A 279 7.07 0.64 -19.30
C ASP A 279 8.58 0.98 -19.09
N THR A 280 8.97 2.25 -19.11
CA THR A 280 10.39 2.64 -19.20
C THR A 280 11.10 2.70 -17.84
N VAL A 281 11.71 1.58 -17.43
CA VAL A 281 13.00 1.64 -16.76
C VAL A 281 14.01 2.23 -17.76
N PRO A 282 14.82 3.26 -17.42
CA PRO A 282 15.84 3.75 -18.33
C PRO A 282 16.88 2.65 -18.59
N PRO A 283 17.25 2.35 -19.85
CA PRO A 283 18.38 1.46 -20.08
C PRO A 283 19.63 2.09 -19.45
N VAL A 284 20.34 1.31 -18.63
CA VAL A 284 21.67 1.70 -18.16
C VAL A 284 22.52 1.97 -19.40
N ALA A 285 23.11 3.16 -19.48
CA ALA A 285 23.87 3.57 -20.65
C ALA A 285 25.00 2.55 -20.89
N ALA A 286 24.88 1.76 -21.96
CA ALA A 286 25.94 0.88 -22.39
C ALA A 286 27.16 1.74 -22.69
N SER A 287 28.29 1.46 -22.01
CA SER A 287 29.50 2.25 -22.15
C SER A 287 29.97 2.22 -23.60
N GLU A 288 29.96 3.39 -24.26
CA GLU A 288 30.42 3.54 -25.63
C GLU A 288 31.91 3.17 -25.72
N SER A 289 32.18 1.94 -26.16
CA SER A 289 33.54 1.46 -26.39
C SER A 289 34.06 2.09 -27.67
N CYS A 290 34.72 3.24 -27.55
CA CYS A 290 35.38 3.93 -28.66
C CYS A 290 36.39 3.00 -29.36
N SER A 291 35.98 2.44 -30.50
CA SER A 291 36.84 1.65 -31.38
C SER A 291 37.64 2.57 -32.30
N ALA A 292 38.96 2.62 -32.12
CA ALA A 292 39.88 3.29 -33.04
C ALA A 292 40.35 2.33 -34.15
N ASP A 293 40.70 2.86 -35.31
CA ASP A 293 40.88 2.10 -36.55
C ASP A 293 42.05 1.11 -36.58
N ALA A 294 41.82 -0.02 -37.27
CA ALA A 294 42.82 -0.58 -38.18
C ALA A 294 42.16 -1.36 -39.35
N SER A 295 42.69 -1.14 -40.54
CA SER A 295 42.53 -1.87 -41.82
C SER A 295 42.38 -3.41 -41.69
N THR A 296 41.75 -4.15 -42.63
CA THR A 296 41.81 -4.03 -44.11
C THR A 296 40.71 -4.88 -44.81
N SER A 297 40.50 -4.69 -46.13
CA SER A 297 40.07 -5.65 -47.19
C SER A 297 39.38 -7.00 -46.81
N SER A 298 38.35 -7.49 -47.53
CA SER A 298 37.66 -6.99 -48.74
C SER A 298 36.41 -7.81 -49.11
N THR A 299 35.37 -7.12 -49.56
CA THR A 299 34.48 -7.44 -50.71
C THR A 299 34.02 -8.89 -50.99
N SER A 300 32.70 -9.12 -50.90
CA SER A 300 31.88 -10.09 -51.69
C SER A 300 32.08 -11.61 -51.45
N THR A 301 31.10 -12.52 -51.62
CA THR A 301 29.71 -12.42 -52.16
C THR A 301 28.77 -13.52 -51.57
N SER A 302 27.47 -13.45 -51.91
CA SER A 302 26.45 -14.52 -52.10
C SER A 302 26.90 -16.00 -52.09
N SER A 303 26.09 -17.00 -51.67
CA SER A 303 24.68 -17.06 -51.22
C SER A 303 24.30 -18.50 -50.75
N SER A 304 23.01 -18.76 -50.42
CA SER A 304 22.21 -19.99 -50.71
C SER A 304 22.90 -21.39 -50.73
N SER A 305 22.36 -22.46 -50.11
CA SER A 305 21.05 -22.70 -49.49
C SER A 305 20.99 -24.11 -48.84
N SER A 306 19.80 -24.49 -48.33
CA SER A 306 19.22 -25.86 -48.36
C SER A 306 19.93 -27.02 -47.64
N SER A 307 19.30 -27.45 -46.53
CA SER A 307 19.25 -28.82 -45.99
C SER A 307 18.51 -29.80 -46.95
N PRO A 308 18.23 -31.09 -46.60
CA PRO A 308 18.70 -32.00 -45.53
C PRO A 308 19.26 -33.31 -46.22
N PRO A 309 18.94 -34.60 -45.92
CA PRO A 309 18.37 -35.29 -44.74
C PRO A 309 19.03 -36.65 -44.33
N SER A 310 18.45 -37.31 -43.30
CA SER A 310 18.48 -38.77 -43.03
C SER A 310 19.84 -39.38 -42.60
N SER A 311 19.96 -40.53 -41.91
CA SER A 311 19.00 -41.57 -41.43
C SER A 311 19.60 -42.19 -40.12
N SER A 312 18.86 -42.55 -39.04
CA SER A 312 18.25 -43.88 -38.78
C SER A 312 19.06 -45.08 -39.36
N VAL A 313 19.51 -46.14 -38.70
CA VAL A 313 19.25 -46.85 -37.42
C VAL A 313 20.54 -47.66 -37.04
N ASP A 314 20.69 -48.56 -36.05
CA ASP A 314 19.83 -49.19 -35.01
C ASP A 314 20.68 -49.76 -33.83
N SER A 315 19.99 -50.24 -32.78
CA SER A 315 20.30 -51.41 -31.92
C SER A 315 21.59 -51.52 -31.05
N CYS A 316 21.32 -51.84 -29.77
CA CYS A 316 22.18 -52.47 -28.75
C CYS A 316 22.53 -53.95 -29.13
N PRO A 317 23.36 -54.77 -28.38
CA PRO A 317 23.48 -54.79 -26.91
C PRO A 317 24.81 -55.30 -26.27
N THR A 318 24.70 -55.67 -24.99
CA THR A 318 25.55 -56.56 -24.14
C THR A 318 26.72 -55.99 -23.30
N ASN A 319 26.61 -56.33 -22.01
CA ASN A 319 27.49 -56.24 -20.82
C ASN A 319 28.53 -57.39 -20.80
N PRO A 320 29.40 -57.59 -19.77
CA PRO A 320 29.86 -56.71 -18.66
C PRO A 320 31.41 -56.83 -18.36
N SER A 321 31.85 -56.34 -17.18
CA SER A 321 33.07 -56.77 -16.41
C SER A 321 34.46 -56.28 -16.92
N SER A 322 35.53 -56.10 -16.11
CA SER A 322 35.76 -56.19 -14.64
C SER A 322 36.95 -55.31 -14.18
N SER A 323 37.23 -55.28 -12.86
CA SER A 323 38.45 -54.81 -12.16
C SER A 323 39.79 -55.27 -12.81
N SER A 324 40.98 -54.67 -12.60
CA SER A 324 41.69 -54.21 -11.37
C SER A 324 43.04 -53.53 -11.76
N SER A 325 43.92 -52.92 -10.92
CA SER A 325 43.88 -52.15 -9.65
C SER A 325 45.30 -51.60 -9.32
N SER A 326 45.47 -50.76 -8.28
CA SER A 326 46.72 -50.52 -7.47
C SER A 326 48.01 -49.96 -8.14
N SER A 327 48.95 -49.25 -7.48
CA SER A 327 49.01 -48.47 -6.21
C SER A 327 50.40 -47.77 -6.04
N SER A 328 50.53 -46.80 -5.11
CA SER A 328 51.77 -46.44 -4.32
C SER A 328 53.06 -45.94 -5.08
N SER A 329 54.05 -45.19 -4.55
CA SER A 329 54.34 -44.32 -3.35
C SER A 329 55.81 -43.77 -3.49
N VAL A 330 56.51 -42.93 -2.68
CA VAL A 330 56.38 -42.25 -1.36
C VAL A 330 57.34 -41.01 -1.32
N ALA A 331 57.19 -40.12 -0.29
CA ALA A 331 58.28 -39.34 0.41
C ALA A 331 59.07 -38.21 -0.31
N ALA A 332 59.78 -37.26 0.36
CA ALA A 332 59.65 -36.60 1.69
C ALA A 332 60.71 -35.45 1.89
N ALA A 333 60.55 -34.59 2.93
CA ALA A 333 61.59 -33.82 3.68
C ALA A 333 62.33 -32.62 2.99
N ASN A 334 62.89 -31.59 3.66
CA ASN A 334 62.83 -31.01 5.04
C ASN A 334 63.43 -29.55 5.06
N ASP A 335 63.13 -28.75 6.12
CA ASP A 335 63.95 -27.77 6.92
C ASP A 335 65.10 -26.87 6.33
N ALA A 336 65.64 -25.79 6.94
CA ALA A 336 65.21 -24.72 7.89
C ALA A 336 66.37 -23.67 8.11
N GLU A 337 66.17 -22.64 8.96
CA GLU A 337 67.15 -21.62 9.47
C GLU A 337 67.71 -20.53 8.48
N ASN A 338 68.36 -19.40 8.86
CA ASN A 338 68.62 -18.71 10.16
C ASN A 338 68.59 -17.15 10.01
N ALA A 339 69.05 -16.35 10.99
CA ALA A 339 68.62 -14.94 11.21
C ALA A 339 69.68 -13.79 11.23
N SER A 340 69.17 -12.56 11.01
CA SER A 340 69.61 -11.25 11.53
C SER A 340 70.75 -10.43 10.85
N GLY A 341 70.58 -9.10 10.79
CA GLY A 341 71.60 -8.12 10.37
C GLY A 341 71.04 -6.72 9.97
N ARG A 342 71.27 -5.67 10.77
CA ARG A 342 70.69 -4.31 10.59
C ARG A 342 71.44 -3.45 9.55
N PHE A 343 70.75 -2.56 8.82
CA PHE A 343 70.87 -1.07 8.92
C PHE A 343 70.01 -0.31 7.85
N TRP A 344 69.65 0.94 8.15
CA TRP A 344 69.04 1.97 7.26
C TRP A 344 70.00 3.20 7.23
N PRO A 345 69.84 4.26 6.38
CA PRO A 345 68.72 4.59 5.48
C PRO A 345 69.09 5.04 4.04
N HIS A 346 68.09 5.22 3.16
CA HIS A 346 67.95 6.36 2.22
C HIS A 346 66.52 6.35 1.59
N GLN A 347 65.98 7.52 1.19
CA GLN A 347 64.62 7.66 0.65
C GLN A 347 64.56 7.76 -0.90
N PRO A 348 63.59 7.08 -1.55
CA PRO A 348 63.08 7.36 -2.90
C PRO A 348 61.76 8.21 -2.88
N PRO A 349 61.19 8.61 -4.04
CA PRO A 349 60.38 9.86 -4.15
C PRO A 349 58.90 9.78 -3.71
N PRO A 350 58.20 10.94 -3.58
CA PRO A 350 56.77 11.00 -3.25
C PRO A 350 55.85 10.54 -4.40
N PRO A 351 54.64 10.02 -4.07
CA PRO A 351 53.62 9.66 -5.06
C PRO A 351 52.92 10.88 -5.69
N PRO A 352 52.28 10.74 -6.87
CA PRO A 352 51.54 11.81 -7.53
C PRO A 352 50.27 12.24 -6.76
N LEU A 353 49.86 13.49 -6.99
CA LEU A 353 48.64 14.07 -6.41
C LEU A 353 47.36 13.42 -6.98
N PRO A 354 46.26 13.36 -6.21
CA PRO A 354 45.01 12.74 -6.64
C PRO A 354 44.32 13.52 -7.77
N GLN A 355 43.71 12.79 -8.70
CA GLN A 355 42.87 13.39 -9.74
C GLN A 355 41.55 13.94 -9.17
N GLN A 356 41.03 14.93 -9.89
CA GLN A 356 39.94 15.79 -9.43
C GLN A 356 38.57 15.11 -9.47
N GLN A 357 37.68 15.53 -8.57
CA GLN A 357 36.39 14.89 -8.27
C GLN A 357 35.54 14.57 -9.51
N GLN A 358 35.30 13.28 -9.75
CA GLN A 358 34.04 12.84 -10.38
C GLN A 358 32.96 12.80 -9.29
N LEU A 359 31.87 13.54 -9.49
CA LEU A 359 30.72 13.53 -8.59
C LEU A 359 30.05 12.15 -8.63
N LEU A 360 30.27 11.36 -7.58
CA LEU A 360 29.65 10.04 -7.41
C LEU A 360 28.12 10.19 -7.38
N ALA A 361 27.45 9.61 -8.36
CA ALA A 361 26.00 9.48 -8.33
C ALA A 361 25.63 8.59 -7.12
N GLY A 362 24.90 9.16 -6.17
CA GLY A 362 24.55 8.47 -4.92
C GLY A 362 23.77 7.19 -5.21
N GLN A 363 24.37 6.04 -4.88
CA GLN A 363 23.73 4.73 -4.96
C GLN A 363 22.43 4.75 -4.16
N SER A 364 21.37 4.29 -4.81
CA SER A 364 20.01 4.71 -4.47
C SER A 364 19.28 3.67 -3.63
N ALA A 365 18.09 4.03 -3.14
CA ALA A 365 17.24 3.09 -2.43
C ALA A 365 16.65 1.98 -3.33
N ASP A 366 17.05 1.94 -4.60
CA ASP A 366 16.52 1.09 -5.66
C ASP A 366 17.47 -0.09 -5.97
N ASP A 367 18.79 0.12 -5.82
CA ASP A 367 19.82 -0.91 -6.06
C ASP A 367 19.66 -2.07 -5.05
N TRP A 368 19.38 -1.75 -3.78
CA TRP A 368 19.15 -2.76 -2.74
C TRP A 368 17.76 -3.41 -2.81
N ILE A 369 16.73 -2.71 -3.34
CA ILE A 369 15.41 -3.33 -3.57
C ILE A 369 15.52 -4.35 -4.70
N THR A 370 16.27 -4.03 -5.75
CA THR A 370 16.60 -4.96 -6.84
C THR A 370 17.38 -6.17 -6.30
N ALA A 371 18.37 -5.94 -5.42
CA ALA A 371 19.09 -7.01 -4.73
C ALA A 371 18.18 -7.88 -3.83
N LEU A 372 17.19 -7.28 -3.14
CA LEU A 372 16.24 -8.04 -2.30
C LEU A 372 15.18 -8.78 -3.13
N GLN A 373 14.73 -8.25 -4.27
CA GLN A 373 13.82 -8.95 -5.18
C GLN A 373 14.50 -10.11 -5.92
N SER A 374 15.81 -10.05 -6.11
CA SER A 374 16.61 -11.12 -6.71
C SER A 374 17.19 -12.14 -5.71
N SER A 375 17.06 -11.90 -4.40
CA SER A 375 17.58 -12.82 -3.35
C SER A 375 16.59 -13.23 -2.25
N ALA A 376 15.46 -12.53 -2.09
CA ALA A 376 14.43 -12.83 -1.10
C ALA A 376 13.05 -13.08 -1.76
N GLY A 377 12.21 -13.87 -1.07
CA GLY A 377 10.92 -14.30 -1.59
C GLY A 377 9.79 -13.27 -1.50
N VAL A 378 8.56 -13.76 -1.61
CA VAL A 378 7.39 -12.89 -1.83
C VAL A 378 7.17 -11.93 -0.65
N VAL A 379 6.96 -10.66 -1.00
CA VAL A 379 6.66 -9.57 -0.07
C VAL A 379 5.21 -9.15 -0.26
N ALA A 380 4.40 -9.23 0.80
CA ALA A 380 3.06 -8.66 0.83
C ALA A 380 3.03 -7.33 1.60
N GLN A 381 2.03 -6.51 1.29
CA GLN A 381 1.70 -5.26 1.96
C GLN A 381 0.32 -5.38 2.61
N VAL A 382 0.12 -4.68 3.73
CA VAL A 382 -1.18 -4.35 4.30
C VAL A 382 -1.23 -2.84 4.48
N ASP A 383 -2.32 -2.23 4.01
CA ASP A 383 -2.45 -0.78 3.88
C ASP A 383 -3.27 -0.20 5.05
N ASN A 384 -3.64 1.08 5.00
CA ASN A 384 -4.34 1.79 6.11
C ASN A 384 -3.56 1.69 7.44
N GLY A 385 -2.37 2.28 7.50
CA GLY A 385 -1.56 2.33 8.71
C GLY A 385 -0.72 1.07 8.96
N SER A 386 0.38 1.29 9.67
CA SER A 386 1.43 0.35 10.02
C SER A 386 1.55 0.32 11.55
N LEU A 387 2.34 1.20 12.16
CA LEU A 387 2.51 1.28 13.61
C LEU A 387 1.24 1.75 14.35
N GLU A 388 0.38 2.47 13.64
CA GLU A 388 -0.97 2.84 14.06
C GLU A 388 -1.79 1.64 14.56
N ARG A 389 -1.48 0.42 14.07
CA ARG A 389 -2.17 -0.82 14.46
C ARG A 389 -1.85 -1.29 15.88
N TRP A 390 -0.75 -0.79 16.47
CA TRP A 390 -0.36 -1.02 17.86
C TRP A 390 -0.44 0.26 18.71
N GLU A 391 -0.43 1.44 18.10
CA GLU A 391 -0.40 2.71 18.85
C GLU A 391 -1.76 3.12 19.44
N PRO A 392 -1.79 3.65 20.69
CA PRO A 392 -3.02 4.01 21.38
C PRO A 392 -3.75 5.18 20.74
N ASP A 393 -3.02 6.10 20.09
CA ASP A 393 -3.62 7.21 19.33
C ASP A 393 -4.13 6.78 17.93
N GLY A 394 -3.74 5.57 17.49
CA GLY A 394 -4.09 5.00 16.19
C GLY A 394 -5.36 4.15 16.23
N TYR A 395 -5.23 2.85 15.96
CA TYR A 395 -6.32 1.87 16.04
C TYR A 395 -6.70 1.49 17.48
N GLY A 396 -5.79 1.66 18.45
CA GLY A 396 -6.06 1.44 19.87
C GLY A 396 -7.08 2.45 20.43
N ARG A 397 -7.20 3.64 19.82
CA ARG A 397 -8.07 4.74 20.25
C ARG A 397 -9.55 4.37 20.39
N CYS A 398 -9.99 3.37 19.64
CA CYS A 398 -11.35 2.82 19.69
C CYS A 398 -11.34 1.28 19.71
N GLY A 399 -10.26 0.68 20.23
CA GLY A 399 -10.17 -0.74 20.56
C GLY A 399 -10.24 -1.73 19.40
N THR A 400 -9.81 -1.34 18.19
CA THR A 400 -10.06 -2.10 16.95
C THR A 400 -9.55 -3.54 16.99
N TYR A 401 -8.43 -3.76 17.70
CA TYR A 401 -7.76 -5.06 17.78
C TYR A 401 -7.73 -5.61 19.22
N ASP A 402 -8.49 -5.05 20.14
CA ASP A 402 -8.44 -5.40 21.57
C ASP A 402 -8.69 -6.88 21.82
N ARG A 403 -9.62 -7.50 21.07
CA ARG A 403 -9.88 -8.95 21.16
C ARG A 403 -8.65 -9.80 20.85
N ILE A 404 -7.76 -9.33 19.97
CA ILE A 404 -6.52 -10.00 19.62
C ILE A 404 -5.51 -9.85 20.76
N PHE A 405 -5.30 -8.63 21.26
CA PHE A 405 -4.38 -8.35 22.37
C PHE A 405 -4.89 -8.86 23.75
N GLN A 406 -6.18 -9.21 23.86
CA GLN A 406 -6.79 -9.93 24.98
C GLN A 406 -6.62 -11.47 24.89
N GLY A 407 -5.97 -12.00 23.84
CA GLY A 407 -5.82 -13.45 23.64
C GLY A 407 -7.11 -14.16 23.20
N CYS A 408 -8.10 -13.41 22.71
CA CYS A 408 -9.41 -13.88 22.26
C CYS A 408 -9.64 -13.54 20.77
N TRP A 409 -8.64 -13.77 19.93
CA TRP A 409 -8.66 -13.45 18.50
C TRP A 409 -9.81 -14.15 17.74
N GLU A 410 -10.36 -15.23 18.27
CA GLU A 410 -11.56 -15.90 17.76
C GLU A 410 -12.80 -14.98 17.76
N GLN A 411 -12.84 -14.02 18.70
CA GLN A 411 -13.90 -13.03 18.87
C GLN A 411 -13.64 -11.72 18.10
N TYR A 412 -12.50 -11.57 17.41
CA TYR A 412 -12.25 -10.43 16.54
C TYR A 412 -13.07 -10.56 15.26
N ASP A 413 -13.98 -9.61 15.00
CA ASP A 413 -14.65 -9.50 13.70
C ASP A 413 -14.00 -8.39 12.86
N PRO A 414 -13.33 -8.73 11.74
CA PRO A 414 -12.81 -7.73 10.81
C PRO A 414 -13.87 -6.76 10.29
N TRP A 415 -15.14 -7.21 10.20
CA TRP A 415 -16.26 -6.51 9.56
C TRP A 415 -17.02 -5.53 10.44
N GLN A 416 -16.64 -5.39 11.71
CA GLN A 416 -17.14 -4.33 12.58
C GLN A 416 -16.45 -3.00 12.21
N CYS A 417 -17.19 -2.00 11.74
CA CYS A 417 -16.58 -0.73 11.33
C CYS A 417 -16.45 0.31 12.45
N GLY A 418 -17.25 0.23 13.53
CA GLY A 418 -17.38 1.31 14.52
C GLY A 418 -16.06 1.70 15.22
N SER A 419 -15.20 0.73 15.51
CA SER A 419 -13.85 0.98 16.03
C SER A 419 -12.96 1.71 15.02
N ARG A 420 -13.06 1.34 13.73
CA ARG A 420 -12.28 1.92 12.63
C ARG A 420 -12.63 3.38 12.31
N VAL A 421 -13.88 3.81 12.51
CA VAL A 421 -14.30 5.20 12.24
C VAL A 421 -13.59 6.21 13.15
N GLY A 422 -13.26 5.82 14.39
CA GLY A 422 -12.54 6.66 15.35
C GLY A 422 -11.03 6.48 15.36
N ALA A 423 -10.48 5.59 14.54
CA ALA A 423 -9.05 5.29 14.49
C ALA A 423 -8.26 6.33 13.67
N THR A 424 -7.08 6.71 14.16
CA THR A 424 -6.14 7.53 13.38
C THR A 424 -5.22 6.59 12.58
N ILE A 425 -5.47 6.42 11.28
CA ILE A 425 -4.76 5.41 10.46
C ILE A 425 -3.49 5.92 9.76
N ASP A 426 -3.18 7.20 9.92
CA ASP A 426 -1.91 7.83 9.54
C ASP A 426 -1.51 8.81 10.65
N LEU A 427 -0.56 8.38 11.49
CA LEU A 427 0.02 9.19 12.57
C LEU A 427 1.30 9.93 12.13
N TYR A 428 1.79 9.68 10.90
CA TYR A 428 3.13 10.06 10.47
C TYR A 428 3.17 10.93 9.19
N ASN A 429 2.03 11.17 8.53
CA ASN A 429 1.92 11.94 7.29
C ASN A 429 2.85 11.39 6.19
N GLY A 430 2.85 10.05 6.05
CA GLY A 430 3.72 9.35 5.09
C GLY A 430 3.29 9.59 3.65
N TYR A 431 4.24 9.67 2.71
CA TYR A 431 3.92 9.92 1.30
C TYR A 431 3.11 8.75 0.70
N GLY A 432 1.86 9.02 0.30
CA GLY A 432 0.92 8.00 -0.15
C GLY A 432 0.32 7.15 0.98
N SER A 433 0.50 7.53 2.25
CA SER A 433 -0.22 6.92 3.38
C SER A 433 -1.65 7.45 3.41
N CYS A 434 -2.63 6.54 3.49
CA CYS A 434 -4.04 6.91 3.38
C CYS A 434 -4.55 7.56 4.68
N SER A 435 -5.07 8.79 4.60
CA SER A 435 -5.60 9.53 5.76
C SER A 435 -7.13 9.41 5.97
N ILE A 436 -7.79 8.44 5.31
CA ILE A 436 -9.24 8.21 5.41
C ILE A 436 -9.64 6.75 5.71
N PHE A 437 -10.78 6.55 6.36
CA PHE A 437 -11.33 5.21 6.52
C PHE A 437 -11.87 4.68 5.18
N ARG A 438 -11.10 3.78 4.55
CA ARG A 438 -11.52 2.96 3.40
C ARG A 438 -12.12 1.65 3.93
N MET A 439 -13.41 1.40 3.64
CA MET A 439 -14.07 0.12 3.91
C MET A 439 -13.58 -0.98 2.98
N PHE A 440 -13.17 -0.65 1.76
CA PHE A 440 -12.42 -1.55 0.89
C PHE A 440 -11.36 -0.78 0.11
N GLN A 441 -10.23 -1.42 -0.13
CA GLN A 441 -9.38 -1.08 -1.27
C GLN A 441 -10.02 -1.62 -2.56
N GLY A 442 -9.64 -1.10 -3.73
CA GLY A 442 -10.16 -1.63 -4.99
C GLY A 442 -9.47 -1.10 -6.25
N LEU A 443 -9.56 -1.91 -7.31
CA LEU A 443 -9.13 -1.57 -8.67
C LEU A 443 -10.28 -1.75 -9.64
N LEU A 444 -10.57 -0.73 -10.44
CA LEU A 444 -11.42 -0.87 -11.62
C LEU A 444 -10.54 -1.19 -12.83
N ALA A 445 -10.76 -2.35 -13.45
CA ALA A 445 -10.06 -2.75 -14.68
C ALA A 445 -10.68 -2.02 -15.88
N LEU A 446 -9.87 -1.29 -16.63
CA LEU A 446 -10.29 -0.68 -17.91
C LEU A 446 -9.76 -1.47 -19.12
N SER A 447 -9.01 -2.54 -18.86
CA SER A 447 -8.36 -3.38 -19.84
C SER A 447 -8.27 -4.79 -19.28
N THR A 448 -8.22 -5.80 -20.15
CA THR A 448 -8.05 -7.19 -19.71
C THR A 448 -6.80 -7.31 -18.86
N THR A 449 -6.96 -7.78 -17.62
CA THR A 449 -5.89 -7.88 -16.63
C THR A 449 -5.60 -9.36 -16.37
N GLU A 450 -4.39 -9.78 -16.69
CA GLU A 450 -3.98 -11.18 -16.60
C GLU A 450 -3.85 -11.66 -15.13
N PRO A 451 -4.11 -12.96 -14.88
CA PRO A 451 -3.87 -13.57 -13.58
C PRO A 451 -2.43 -13.36 -13.08
N GLY A 452 -2.29 -12.99 -11.81
CA GLY A 452 -1.01 -12.98 -11.09
C GLY A 452 -0.38 -11.59 -10.93
N MET A 453 -0.87 -10.56 -11.65
CA MET A 453 -0.49 -9.17 -11.44
C MET A 453 -0.75 -8.71 -9.99
N LEU A 454 -1.90 -9.09 -9.44
CA LEU A 454 -2.28 -8.87 -8.05
C LEU A 454 -2.64 -10.23 -7.42
N ARG A 455 -2.13 -10.46 -6.22
CA ARG A 455 -2.41 -11.65 -5.39
C ARG A 455 -2.75 -11.22 -3.98
N LEU A 456 -3.66 -11.93 -3.31
CA LEU A 456 -4.09 -11.60 -1.94
C LEU A 456 -4.14 -12.85 -1.07
N LEU A 457 -3.98 -12.70 0.24
CA LEU A 457 -4.12 -13.78 1.22
C LEU A 457 -5.55 -13.75 1.78
N PRO A 458 -6.46 -14.65 1.36
CA PRO A 458 -7.89 -14.54 1.65
C PRO A 458 -8.29 -14.97 3.07
N SER A 459 -7.66 -14.39 4.11
CA SER A 459 -7.99 -14.63 5.52
C SER A 459 -7.91 -13.35 6.37
N PRO A 460 -8.95 -12.47 6.34
CA PRO A 460 -8.93 -11.19 7.04
C PRO A 460 -8.89 -11.31 8.57
N ARG A 461 -9.28 -12.45 9.15
CA ARG A 461 -9.20 -12.71 10.60
C ARG A 461 -7.84 -13.27 11.00
N LEU A 462 -7.43 -14.41 10.45
CA LEU A 462 -6.26 -15.15 10.94
C LEU A 462 -4.94 -14.47 10.56
N ALA A 463 -4.82 -13.92 9.34
CA ALA A 463 -3.61 -13.18 8.96
C ALA A 463 -3.43 -11.93 9.84
N THR A 464 -4.51 -11.20 10.12
CA THR A 464 -4.52 -10.02 11.00
C THR A 464 -4.13 -10.36 12.43
N ALA A 465 -4.77 -11.38 13.03
CA ALA A 465 -4.38 -11.86 14.36
C ALA A 465 -2.91 -12.29 14.39
N TYR A 466 -2.42 -12.96 13.35
CA TYR A 466 -1.04 -13.42 13.27
C TYR A 466 -0.04 -12.26 13.17
N TYR A 467 -0.18 -11.32 12.22
CA TYR A 467 0.82 -10.24 12.11
C TYR A 467 0.76 -9.26 13.28
N LEU A 468 -0.39 -9.09 13.95
CA LEU A 468 -0.51 -8.25 15.15
C LEU A 468 0.12 -8.88 16.41
N LEU A 469 0.00 -10.21 16.58
CA LEU A 469 0.63 -10.93 17.69
C LEU A 469 2.09 -11.33 17.42
N ARG A 470 2.51 -11.47 16.16
CA ARG A 470 3.89 -11.86 15.79
C ARG A 470 5.00 -11.06 16.49
N PRO A 471 4.90 -9.73 16.69
CA PRO A 471 5.89 -8.96 17.46
C PRO A 471 6.08 -9.38 18.91
N PHE A 472 5.14 -10.10 19.52
CA PHE A 472 5.16 -10.46 20.94
C PHE A 472 5.82 -11.81 21.21
N PHE A 473 6.09 -12.61 20.17
CA PHE A 473 6.62 -13.96 20.30
C PHE A 473 8.03 -14.11 19.72
N SER A 474 8.92 -14.75 20.48
CA SER A 474 10.26 -15.14 20.03
C SER A 474 10.32 -16.65 19.76
N PRO A 475 11.09 -17.11 18.77
CA PRO A 475 11.34 -18.54 18.58
C PRO A 475 12.45 -19.03 19.53
N ARG A 476 12.17 -20.09 20.29
CA ARG A 476 13.09 -20.78 21.22
C ARG A 476 14.33 -21.36 20.52
N ARG A 477 14.18 -21.75 19.26
CA ARG A 477 15.27 -22.24 18.39
C ARG A 477 15.29 -21.41 17.10
N PRO A 478 16.49 -21.08 16.55
CA PRO A 478 16.60 -20.28 15.33
C PRO A 478 16.01 -20.98 14.11
N ALA A 479 15.74 -20.20 13.06
CA ALA A 479 15.27 -20.72 11.78
C ALA A 479 16.31 -21.66 11.13
N PRO A 480 15.89 -22.72 10.42
CA PRO A 480 16.82 -23.59 9.69
C PRO A 480 17.60 -22.83 8.62
N THR A 481 18.86 -23.23 8.39
CA THR A 481 19.70 -22.70 7.30
C THR A 481 19.36 -23.32 5.94
N SER A 482 18.51 -24.35 5.91
CA SER A 482 18.04 -25.03 4.69
C SER A 482 17.00 -24.18 3.95
N SER A 483 17.21 -23.98 2.65
CA SER A 483 16.35 -23.15 1.79
C SER A 483 15.08 -23.86 1.28
N ARG A 484 14.73 -25.02 1.85
CA ARG A 484 13.59 -25.87 1.43
C ARG A 484 12.77 -26.31 2.65
N PRO A 485 11.43 -26.39 2.55
CA PRO A 485 10.59 -27.01 3.57
C PRO A 485 10.99 -28.46 3.87
N GLY A 486 10.68 -28.92 5.09
CA GLY A 486 10.99 -30.24 5.61
C GLY A 486 10.95 -30.25 7.15
N PRO A 487 11.30 -31.38 7.80
CA PRO A 487 11.09 -31.58 9.23
C PRO A 487 11.69 -30.51 10.16
N ASP A 488 12.85 -29.92 9.79
CA ASP A 488 13.45 -28.84 10.56
C ASP A 488 12.62 -27.54 10.51
N TRP A 489 11.99 -27.26 9.37
CA TRP A 489 11.05 -26.16 9.20
C TRP A 489 9.72 -26.45 9.89
N ASP A 490 9.20 -27.67 9.81
CA ASP A 490 8.01 -28.07 10.57
C ASP A 490 8.22 -27.91 12.09
N ALA A 491 9.40 -28.30 12.60
CA ALA A 491 9.77 -28.14 13.99
C ALA A 491 10.03 -26.68 14.40
N TYR A 492 10.46 -25.81 13.47
CA TYR A 492 10.60 -24.37 13.71
C TYR A 492 9.24 -23.64 13.72
N LEU A 493 8.29 -24.11 12.90
CA LEU A 493 6.92 -23.59 12.76
C LEU A 493 5.89 -24.33 13.65
N ASP A 494 6.36 -25.22 14.53
CA ASP A 494 5.53 -25.83 15.56
C ASP A 494 5.28 -24.83 16.71
N PRO A 495 4.05 -24.73 17.26
CA PRO A 495 3.75 -23.83 18.37
C PRO A 495 4.67 -23.93 19.58
N SER A 496 5.17 -25.12 19.90
CA SER A 496 6.08 -25.34 21.04
C SER A 496 7.42 -24.64 20.87
N ASN A 497 7.81 -24.31 19.64
CA ASN A 497 9.03 -23.56 19.34
C ASN A 497 8.92 -22.06 19.63
N TRP A 498 7.78 -21.55 20.10
CA TRP A 498 7.56 -20.12 20.33
C TRP A 498 7.26 -19.83 21.80
N GLU A 499 7.61 -18.63 22.26
CA GLU A 499 7.33 -18.15 23.61
C GLU A 499 7.04 -16.65 23.64
N LEU A 500 6.21 -16.21 24.59
CA LEU A 500 5.88 -14.81 24.79
C LEU A 500 7.10 -14.06 25.34
N GLN A 501 7.42 -12.89 24.77
CA GLN A 501 8.49 -12.03 25.27
C GLN A 501 8.13 -11.45 26.64
N SER A 502 8.78 -11.92 27.71
CA SER A 502 8.66 -11.36 29.07
C SER A 502 9.18 -9.92 29.16
N GLU A 503 10.26 -9.63 28.45
CA GLU A 503 10.80 -8.28 28.22
C GLU A 503 10.72 -8.00 26.71
N PRO A 504 9.66 -7.33 26.23
CA PRO A 504 9.46 -7.13 24.79
C PRO A 504 10.50 -6.22 24.14
N ASP A 505 11.06 -6.67 23.02
CA ASP A 505 11.93 -5.82 22.19
C ASP A 505 11.15 -4.63 21.57
N THR A 506 11.86 -3.69 20.94
CA THR A 506 11.23 -2.59 20.19
C THR A 506 10.89 -2.94 18.73
N ILE A 507 10.99 -4.21 18.34
CA ILE A 507 10.73 -4.65 16.96
C ILE A 507 9.24 -4.90 16.79
N ILE A 508 8.64 -4.25 15.80
CA ILE A 508 7.34 -4.60 15.26
C ILE A 508 7.58 -5.05 13.82
N HIS A 509 7.36 -6.35 13.57
CA HIS A 509 7.90 -7.04 12.40
C HIS A 509 7.33 -6.45 11.10
N GLY A 510 8.17 -5.75 10.34
CA GLY A 510 7.78 -5.09 9.09
C GLY A 510 6.89 -3.85 9.23
N ALA A 511 6.77 -3.29 10.43
CA ALA A 511 6.07 -2.03 10.68
C ALA A 511 7.07 -0.89 10.91
N VAL A 512 6.89 0.23 10.22
CA VAL A 512 7.66 1.48 10.41
C VAL A 512 6.74 2.70 10.24
N PRO A 513 7.17 3.91 10.68
CA PRO A 513 6.46 5.16 10.45
C PRO A 513 6.15 5.46 8.97
N GLY A 514 4.92 5.89 8.67
CA GLY A 514 4.55 6.50 7.38
C GLY A 514 4.69 5.60 6.15
N HIS A 515 4.53 4.28 6.32
CA HIS A 515 4.59 3.27 5.25
C HIS A 515 3.48 2.22 5.47
N ALA A 516 3.18 1.43 4.44
CA ALA A 516 2.36 0.22 4.58
C ALA A 516 3.06 -0.85 5.45
N GLN A 517 2.28 -1.67 6.17
CA GLN A 517 2.77 -2.83 6.91
C GLN A 517 3.32 -3.88 5.94
N ARG A 518 4.57 -4.31 6.15
CA ARG A 518 5.27 -5.26 5.27
C ARG A 518 5.26 -6.68 5.85
N LEU A 519 4.77 -7.65 5.09
CA LEU A 519 4.84 -9.08 5.42
C LEU A 519 5.84 -9.77 4.49
N THR A 520 6.66 -10.67 5.03
CA THR A 520 7.73 -11.38 4.33
C THR A 520 7.83 -12.80 4.85
N GLU A 521 8.28 -13.75 4.03
CA GLU A 521 8.45 -15.15 4.44
C GLU A 521 9.43 -15.31 5.62
N ARG A 522 10.46 -14.45 5.72
CA ARG A 522 11.42 -14.50 6.83
C ARG A 522 10.82 -14.04 8.16
N TRP A 523 10.03 -12.97 8.15
CA TRP A 523 9.48 -12.39 9.39
C TRP A 523 8.15 -13.03 9.79
N HIS A 524 7.39 -13.52 8.81
CA HIS A 524 6.03 -14.03 8.94
C HIS A 524 5.87 -15.45 8.32
N PRO A 525 6.72 -16.43 8.70
CA PRO A 525 6.85 -17.68 7.95
C PRO A 525 5.58 -18.54 7.95
N HIS A 526 4.82 -18.58 9.06
CA HIS A 526 3.54 -19.31 9.14
C HIS A 526 2.45 -18.81 8.18
N LEU A 527 2.65 -17.67 7.50
CA LEU A 527 1.75 -17.25 6.43
C LEU A 527 1.99 -17.99 5.10
N HIS A 528 3.13 -18.67 4.92
CA HIS A 528 3.49 -19.41 3.70
C HIS A 528 3.18 -18.63 2.40
N LEU A 529 3.69 -17.39 2.29
CA LEU A 529 3.21 -16.39 1.32
C LEU A 529 3.21 -16.85 -0.15
N ARG A 530 4.12 -17.73 -0.58
CA ARG A 530 4.09 -18.33 -1.94
C ARG A 530 2.82 -19.13 -2.23
N SER A 531 2.30 -19.85 -1.25
CA SER A 531 1.13 -20.73 -1.36
C SER A 531 -0.18 -20.01 -1.01
N SER A 532 -0.13 -19.10 -0.04
CA SER A 532 -1.33 -18.43 0.49
C SER A 532 -1.73 -17.14 -0.25
N LEU A 533 -0.82 -16.51 -1.02
CA LEU A 533 -1.14 -15.36 -1.87
C LEU A 533 -1.82 -15.83 -3.17
N VAL A 534 -3.14 -15.97 -3.10
CA VAL A 534 -4.00 -16.37 -4.21
C VAL A 534 -3.99 -15.34 -5.32
N THR A 535 -3.64 -15.80 -6.52
CA THR A 535 -3.79 -15.08 -7.78
C THR A 535 -5.26 -14.79 -8.10
N LEU A 536 -5.58 -13.56 -8.47
CA LEU A 536 -6.91 -13.20 -8.96
C LEU A 536 -7.29 -13.96 -10.25
N PRO A 537 -8.58 -14.27 -10.47
CA PRO A 537 -9.08 -14.64 -11.79
C PRO A 537 -8.92 -13.46 -12.77
N THR A 538 -8.80 -13.74 -14.07
CA THR A 538 -8.71 -12.72 -15.12
C THR A 538 -9.83 -11.69 -14.97
N LEU A 539 -9.48 -10.41 -14.99
CA LEU A 539 -10.45 -9.30 -14.97
C LEU A 539 -10.66 -8.80 -16.39
N GLN A 540 -11.91 -8.55 -16.76
CA GLN A 540 -12.30 -7.98 -18.04
C GLN A 540 -12.44 -6.44 -17.93
N PRO A 541 -12.41 -5.70 -19.05
CA PRO A 541 -12.76 -4.27 -19.05
C PRO A 541 -14.13 -4.04 -18.41
N GLY A 542 -14.17 -3.21 -17.38
CA GLY A 542 -15.36 -2.90 -16.58
C GLY A 542 -15.52 -3.72 -15.30
N ASP A 543 -14.68 -4.73 -15.01
CA ASP A 543 -14.70 -5.46 -13.74
C ASP A 543 -14.07 -4.66 -12.59
N TYR A 544 -14.67 -4.77 -11.40
CA TYR A 544 -14.23 -4.09 -10.18
C TYR A 544 -13.81 -5.12 -9.12
N ILE A 545 -12.50 -5.28 -8.92
CA ILE A 545 -11.94 -6.07 -7.81
C ILE A 545 -11.81 -5.17 -6.57
N PHE A 546 -12.14 -5.72 -5.40
CA PHE A 546 -12.04 -5.00 -4.13
C PHE A 546 -11.68 -5.94 -2.98
N TRP A 547 -11.06 -5.41 -1.93
CA TRP A 547 -10.62 -6.19 -0.77
C TRP A 547 -10.63 -5.41 0.55
N HIS A 548 -10.79 -6.16 1.63
CA HIS A 548 -10.84 -5.70 3.01
C HIS A 548 -9.51 -4.99 3.40
N PRO A 549 -9.54 -3.89 4.17
CA PRO A 549 -8.35 -3.05 4.40
C PRO A 549 -7.18 -3.77 5.08
N ASP A 550 -7.45 -4.76 5.93
CA ASP A 550 -6.42 -5.54 6.65
C ASP A 550 -5.87 -6.74 5.85
N LEU A 551 -6.36 -6.98 4.63
CA LEU A 551 -6.00 -8.16 3.85
C LEU A 551 -4.61 -8.02 3.20
N PRO A 552 -3.67 -8.95 3.40
CA PRO A 552 -2.37 -8.92 2.73
C PRO A 552 -2.49 -9.07 1.22
N TYR A 553 -1.76 -8.23 0.47
CA TYR A 553 -1.70 -8.30 -0.99
C TYR A 553 -0.28 -8.10 -1.54
N HIS A 554 -0.03 -8.57 -2.75
CA HIS A 554 1.23 -8.43 -3.48
C HIS A 554 0.94 -8.04 -4.94
N PHE A 555 1.59 -6.98 -5.42
CA PHE A 555 1.66 -6.68 -6.86
C PHE A 555 2.93 -7.28 -7.47
N SER A 556 2.79 -8.06 -8.54
CA SER A 556 3.91 -8.59 -9.31
C SER A 556 4.28 -7.66 -10.47
N ASN A 557 5.51 -7.14 -10.43
CA ASN A 557 6.12 -6.31 -11.47
C ASN A 557 6.76 -7.15 -12.60
N ASN A 558 6.17 -8.29 -12.96
CA ASN A 558 6.70 -9.11 -14.06
C ASN A 558 6.33 -8.48 -15.41
N ASP A 559 7.29 -7.78 -16.03
CA ASP A 559 7.13 -7.08 -17.32
C ASP A 559 6.93 -8.03 -18.53
N ALA A 560 6.99 -9.34 -18.31
CA ALA A 560 6.98 -10.38 -19.35
C ALA A 560 5.62 -10.60 -20.07
N ALA A 561 4.54 -9.95 -19.65
CA ALA A 561 3.18 -10.20 -20.16
C ALA A 561 2.83 -9.45 -21.46
N VAL A 562 3.42 -8.25 -21.68
CA VAL A 562 3.02 -7.38 -22.81
C VAL A 562 3.76 -7.71 -24.11
N SER A 563 4.87 -8.45 -24.05
CA SER A 563 5.71 -8.78 -25.21
C SER A 563 5.20 -9.95 -26.05
N SER A 564 4.36 -10.84 -25.50
CA SER A 564 3.91 -12.08 -26.16
C SER A 564 2.64 -11.91 -27.01
N SER A 565 1.70 -11.08 -26.56
CA SER A 565 0.38 -10.89 -27.18
C SER A 565 0.39 -10.17 -28.53
N SER A 566 1.53 -9.59 -28.92
CA SER A 566 1.73 -8.95 -30.23
C SER A 566 1.92 -9.93 -31.41
N SER A 567 1.91 -11.25 -31.15
CA SER A 567 2.32 -12.26 -32.13
C SER A 567 1.29 -13.36 -32.49
N SER A 568 0.10 -13.41 -31.86
CA SER A 568 -0.82 -14.55 -32.07
C SER A 568 -2.33 -14.30 -31.76
N SER A 569 -3.05 -13.57 -32.62
CA SER A 569 -4.52 -13.79 -32.85
C SER A 569 -5.12 -12.96 -34.00
N SER A 570 -4.70 -13.20 -35.24
CA SER A 570 -5.31 -12.58 -36.43
C SER A 570 -6.66 -13.21 -36.82
N SER A 571 -7.65 -13.24 -35.92
CA SER A 571 -8.94 -13.90 -36.18
C SER A 571 -10.11 -13.50 -35.26
N SER A 572 -10.57 -12.24 -35.30
CA SER A 572 -12.00 -11.93 -35.17
C SER A 572 -12.34 -10.51 -35.68
N SER A 573 -13.35 -10.40 -36.54
CA SER A 573 -13.77 -9.12 -37.13
C SER A 573 -14.75 -8.38 -36.22
N SER A 574 -14.33 -7.26 -35.64
CA SER A 574 -15.22 -6.23 -35.10
C SER A 574 -14.79 -4.85 -35.59
N SER A 575 -15.75 -3.99 -35.92
CA SER A 575 -15.52 -2.76 -36.69
C SER A 575 -15.19 -1.55 -35.81
N SER A 576 -14.11 -1.64 -35.05
CA SER A 576 -13.53 -0.56 -34.25
C SER A 576 -12.10 -0.27 -34.72
N SER A 577 -11.77 1.00 -34.96
CA SER A 577 -10.42 1.40 -35.38
C SER A 577 -9.37 0.92 -34.36
N PRO A 578 -8.21 0.39 -34.82
CA PRO A 578 -7.18 -0.11 -33.91
C PRO A 578 -6.75 1.01 -32.97
N ASN A 579 -6.72 0.73 -31.66
CA ASN A 579 -6.30 1.70 -30.65
C ASN A 579 -4.82 2.07 -30.89
N PRO A 580 -4.48 3.33 -31.18
CA PRO A 580 -3.09 3.73 -31.46
C PRO A 580 -2.17 3.63 -30.24
N TYR A 581 -2.73 3.38 -29.04
CA TYR A 581 -1.99 3.18 -27.81
C TYR A 581 -2.31 1.78 -27.25
N PRO A 582 -1.47 0.75 -27.52
CA PRO A 582 -1.65 -0.60 -26.98
C PRO A 582 -1.23 -0.63 -25.50
N VAL A 583 -2.08 -0.05 -24.65
CA VAL A 583 -1.85 0.08 -23.20
C VAL A 583 -2.96 -0.59 -22.38
N SER A 584 -2.58 -1.20 -21.27
CA SER A 584 -3.50 -1.75 -20.26
C SER A 584 -3.59 -0.78 -19.08
N MET A 585 -4.80 -0.50 -18.59
CA MET A 585 -5.04 0.46 -17.49
C MET A 585 -5.91 -0.11 -16.36
N LEU A 586 -5.51 0.22 -15.12
CA LEU A 586 -6.27 -0.04 -13.89
C LEU A 586 -6.34 1.23 -13.04
N LEU A 587 -7.53 1.56 -12.55
CA LEU A 587 -7.75 2.71 -11.68
C LEU A 587 -7.82 2.28 -10.22
N TYR A 588 -7.04 2.93 -9.36
CA TYR A 588 -7.22 2.82 -7.91
C TYR A 588 -8.49 3.59 -7.49
N ILE A 589 -9.51 2.83 -7.07
CA ILE A 589 -10.82 3.32 -6.63
C ILE A 589 -11.26 2.47 -5.42
N PRO A 590 -11.01 2.93 -4.18
CA PRO A 590 -11.52 2.26 -2.99
C PRO A 590 -13.02 2.52 -2.79
N ALA A 591 -13.64 1.78 -1.87
CA ALA A 591 -14.96 2.13 -1.33
C ALA A 591 -14.78 2.74 0.07
N ALA A 592 -15.20 3.99 0.24
CA ALA A 592 -15.05 4.75 1.48
C ALA A 592 -16.38 5.46 1.84
N PRO A 593 -16.95 5.21 3.04
CA PRO A 593 -18.21 5.81 3.45
C PRO A 593 -18.04 7.30 3.78
N LEU A 594 -19.14 8.05 3.85
CA LEU A 594 -19.13 9.37 4.43
C LEU A 594 -18.92 9.27 5.95
N THR A 595 -17.91 9.97 6.48
CA THR A 595 -17.59 10.12 7.91
C THR A 595 -17.06 11.54 8.14
N GLN A 596 -16.91 11.97 9.40
CA GLN A 596 -16.28 13.26 9.73
C GLN A 596 -14.86 13.38 9.16
N THR A 597 -14.01 12.37 9.39
CA THR A 597 -12.63 12.30 8.88
C THR A 597 -12.59 12.29 7.35
N ASN A 598 -13.48 11.53 6.73
CA ASN A 598 -13.57 11.40 5.28
C ASN A 598 -14.07 12.71 4.64
N ALA A 599 -14.95 13.47 5.30
CA ALA A 599 -15.35 14.81 4.87
C ALA A 599 -14.22 15.85 5.01
N LEU A 600 -13.42 15.81 6.09
CA LEU A 600 -12.24 16.67 6.28
C LEU A 600 -11.17 16.42 5.20
N TYR A 601 -10.98 15.16 4.78
CA TYR A 601 -10.17 14.84 3.60
C TYR A 601 -10.82 15.37 2.32
N LEU A 602 -12.12 15.16 2.11
CA LEU A 602 -12.82 15.55 0.89
C LEU A 602 -12.81 17.07 0.66
N ALA A 603 -12.86 17.87 1.72
CA ALA A 603 -12.66 19.32 1.67
C ALA A 603 -11.25 19.71 1.16
N ARG A 604 -10.20 19.01 1.62
CA ARG A 604 -8.82 19.16 1.12
C ARG A 604 -8.72 18.69 -0.35
N GLN A 605 -9.33 17.56 -0.69
CA GLN A 605 -9.36 17.00 -2.03
C GLN A 605 -10.01 17.94 -3.05
N ARG A 606 -11.15 18.56 -2.72
CA ARG A 606 -11.80 19.55 -3.60
C ARG A 606 -10.87 20.72 -3.94
N LYS A 607 -10.13 21.21 -2.94
CA LYS A 607 -9.15 22.30 -3.12
C LYS A 607 -7.98 21.86 -4.01
N ALA A 608 -7.55 20.61 -3.91
CA ALA A 608 -6.55 20.04 -4.81
C ALA A 608 -7.10 19.88 -6.24
N PHE A 609 -8.26 19.24 -6.41
CA PHE A 609 -8.93 19.02 -7.70
C PHE A 609 -9.12 20.33 -8.48
N ARG A 610 -9.71 21.36 -7.87
CA ARG A 610 -9.93 22.66 -8.55
C ARG A 610 -8.62 23.36 -8.96
N ARG A 611 -7.49 23.03 -8.34
CA ARG A 611 -6.15 23.53 -8.70
C ARG A 611 -5.34 22.55 -9.57
N GLY A 612 -5.83 21.34 -9.82
CA GLY A 612 -5.07 20.25 -10.43
C GLY A 612 -3.90 19.71 -9.59
N HIS A 613 -3.78 20.07 -8.31
CA HIS A 613 -2.72 19.56 -7.41
C HIS A 613 -2.92 18.04 -7.16
N PRO A 614 -1.89 17.30 -6.68
CA PRO A 614 -2.05 15.90 -6.29
C PRO A 614 -3.09 15.70 -5.19
N GLY A 615 -3.51 14.46 -4.96
CA GLY A 615 -4.36 14.13 -3.80
C GLY A 615 -3.72 14.58 -2.48
N PRO A 616 -4.49 14.91 -1.43
CA PRO A 616 -3.94 15.38 -0.15
C PRO A 616 -2.83 14.49 0.43
N ASP A 617 -3.01 13.17 0.31
CA ASP A 617 -2.09 12.14 0.82
C ASP A 617 -0.83 11.97 -0.09
N PHE A 618 -0.81 12.65 -1.24
CA PHE A 618 0.28 12.67 -2.24
C PHE A 618 0.89 14.08 -2.42
N ASP A 619 0.46 15.07 -1.63
CA ASP A 619 1.07 16.40 -1.50
C ASP A 619 1.17 16.76 -0.01
N THR A 620 1.97 15.99 0.73
CA THR A 620 2.16 16.10 2.19
C THR A 620 2.73 17.46 2.66
N LEU A 621 3.22 18.28 1.72
CA LEU A 621 3.66 19.66 1.96
C LEU A 621 2.64 20.72 1.50
N GLY A 622 1.55 20.33 0.83
CA GLY A 622 0.52 21.21 0.26
C GLY A 622 1.04 22.18 -0.82
N ARG A 623 2.16 21.87 -1.46
CA ARG A 623 2.92 22.79 -2.34
C ARG A 623 2.49 22.74 -3.80
N GLY A 624 1.76 21.71 -4.25
CA GLY A 624 1.33 21.58 -5.64
C GLY A 624 2.47 21.50 -6.65
N ILE A 625 3.61 20.90 -6.26
CA ILE A 625 4.86 20.88 -7.05
C ILE A 625 4.65 20.32 -8.46
N VAL A 626 3.64 19.48 -8.64
CA VAL A 626 3.21 18.91 -9.91
C VAL A 626 1.70 19.12 -10.05
N ALA A 627 1.28 19.89 -11.06
CA ALA A 627 -0.14 20.18 -11.31
C ALA A 627 -0.66 19.57 -12.63
N GLU A 628 -1.92 19.13 -12.64
CA GLU A 628 -2.69 18.77 -13.82
C GLU A 628 -3.39 20.00 -14.40
N ASP A 629 -2.97 20.33 -15.63
CA ASP A 629 -3.47 21.43 -16.44
C ASP A 629 -5.01 21.47 -16.44
N PRO A 630 -5.65 22.56 -15.94
CA PRO A 630 -7.09 22.68 -15.82
C PRO A 630 -7.80 22.65 -17.18
N ASP A 631 -7.15 23.08 -18.26
CA ASP A 631 -7.76 23.17 -19.60
C ASP A 631 -7.71 21.84 -20.35
N LEU A 632 -6.90 20.88 -19.88
CA LEU A 632 -6.74 19.55 -20.49
C LEU A 632 -7.47 18.42 -19.75
N ARG A 633 -7.84 18.62 -18.49
CA ARG A 633 -8.46 17.61 -17.62
C ARG A 633 -9.97 17.85 -17.42
N PRO A 634 -10.76 16.84 -17.01
CA PRO A 634 -12.13 17.04 -16.56
C PRO A 634 -12.27 18.05 -15.39
N GLY A 635 -13.29 18.89 -15.49
CA GLY A 635 -13.75 19.80 -14.43
C GLY A 635 -15.13 19.42 -13.87
N ASP A 636 -15.68 20.27 -13.02
CA ASP A 636 -16.97 20.10 -12.33
C ASP A 636 -18.14 19.78 -13.31
N GLU A 637 -18.15 20.37 -14.51
CA GLU A 637 -19.17 20.13 -15.56
C GLU A 637 -19.16 18.69 -16.10
N GLU A 638 -17.98 18.09 -16.30
CA GLU A 638 -17.85 16.72 -16.81
C GLU A 638 -18.29 15.71 -15.74
N ILE A 639 -18.05 16.00 -14.46
CA ILE A 639 -18.55 15.20 -13.32
C ILE A 639 -20.08 15.26 -13.28
N ALA A 640 -20.65 16.45 -13.42
CA ALA A 640 -22.11 16.64 -13.48
C ALA A 640 -22.73 15.91 -14.69
N ARG A 641 -22.08 15.97 -15.87
CA ARG A 641 -22.53 15.30 -17.10
C ARG A 641 -22.50 13.77 -17.00
N VAL A 642 -21.54 13.20 -16.28
CA VAL A 642 -21.36 11.73 -16.15
C VAL A 642 -22.22 11.12 -15.04
N GLY A 643 -22.34 11.79 -13.88
CA GLY A 643 -23.03 11.21 -12.72
C GLY A 643 -23.90 12.17 -11.90
N GLY A 644 -24.18 13.37 -12.41
CA GLY A 644 -25.10 14.32 -11.82
C GLY A 644 -24.75 14.76 -10.39
N ALA A 645 -25.78 15.07 -9.60
CA ALA A 645 -25.62 15.51 -8.22
C ALA A 645 -24.92 14.47 -7.32
N ASP A 646 -25.17 13.17 -7.54
CA ASP A 646 -24.56 12.07 -6.79
C ASP A 646 -23.03 12.06 -6.95
N ALA A 647 -22.52 12.29 -8.16
CA ALA A 647 -21.08 12.37 -8.43
C ALA A 647 -20.45 13.68 -7.93
N LEU A 648 -21.15 14.80 -8.07
CA LEU A 648 -20.71 16.08 -7.48
C LEU A 648 -20.58 15.97 -5.96
N ARG A 649 -21.54 15.32 -5.29
CA ARG A 649 -21.51 15.03 -3.84
C ARG A 649 -20.32 14.14 -3.47
N ALA A 650 -20.15 13.01 -4.16
CA ALA A 650 -19.01 12.11 -3.93
C ALA A 650 -17.65 12.81 -4.07
N MET A 651 -17.53 13.80 -4.96
CA MET A 651 -16.33 14.64 -5.15
C MET A 651 -16.26 15.87 -4.22
N GLY A 652 -17.24 16.09 -3.34
CA GLY A 652 -17.32 17.22 -2.39
C GLY A 652 -17.71 18.56 -3.03
N LEU A 653 -18.17 18.55 -4.28
CA LEU A 653 -18.49 19.72 -5.11
C LEU A 653 -19.91 20.24 -4.89
N ALA A 654 -20.82 19.41 -4.37
CA ALA A 654 -22.18 19.79 -3.98
C ALA A 654 -22.53 19.27 -2.56
N PRO A 655 -23.42 19.96 -1.80
CA PRO A 655 -23.89 19.48 -0.51
C PRO A 655 -24.57 18.12 -0.57
N TRP A 656 -24.37 17.32 0.47
CA TRP A 656 -25.03 16.03 0.68
C TRP A 656 -26.49 16.21 1.06
N GLU A 657 -27.36 15.40 0.49
CA GLU A 657 -28.75 15.24 0.94
C GLU A 657 -28.88 13.92 1.73
N PRO A 658 -29.51 13.91 2.91
CA PRO A 658 -29.78 12.67 3.63
C PRO A 658 -30.84 11.83 2.89
N ARG A 659 -30.57 10.54 2.69
CA ARG A 659 -31.50 9.62 2.01
C ARG A 659 -32.62 9.14 2.95
N GLY A 660 -33.53 10.06 3.27
CA GLY A 660 -34.84 9.79 3.87
C GLY A 660 -34.98 10.11 5.35
N ARG A 661 -33.92 9.99 6.16
CA ARG A 661 -33.91 10.40 7.59
C ARG A 661 -32.78 11.39 7.86
N PRO A 662 -32.97 12.40 8.74
CA PRO A 662 -31.89 13.27 9.21
C PRO A 662 -30.70 12.45 9.71
N SER A 663 -29.48 12.93 9.46
CA SER A 663 -28.26 12.18 9.71
C SER A 663 -27.13 13.12 10.14
N ALA A 664 -26.75 13.04 11.42
CA ALA A 664 -25.78 13.96 12.01
C ALA A 664 -24.41 13.95 11.31
N VAL A 665 -24.01 12.83 10.69
CA VAL A 665 -22.80 12.76 9.86
C VAL A 665 -22.94 13.49 8.52
N VAL A 666 -24.14 13.54 7.93
CA VAL A 666 -24.45 14.33 6.73
C VAL A 666 -24.42 15.82 7.05
N ASP A 667 -25.07 16.22 8.15
CA ASP A 667 -25.13 17.62 8.59
C ASP A 667 -23.71 18.14 8.94
N LEU A 668 -22.93 17.34 9.69
CA LEU A 668 -21.54 17.64 10.01
C LEU A 668 -20.63 17.65 8.77
N ALA A 669 -20.81 16.72 7.82
CA ALA A 669 -20.05 16.73 6.58
C ALA A 669 -20.37 17.97 5.72
N ASN A 670 -21.62 18.43 5.70
CA ASN A 670 -22.01 19.65 5.02
C ASN A 670 -21.39 20.89 5.67
N LEU A 671 -21.38 21.00 7.01
CA LEU A 671 -20.67 22.09 7.72
C LEU A 671 -19.15 22.10 7.44
N ILE A 672 -18.52 20.92 7.28
CA ILE A 672 -17.10 20.79 6.94
C ILE A 672 -16.81 21.15 5.47
N LEU A 673 -17.70 20.76 4.56
CA LEU A 673 -17.52 20.96 3.11
C LEU A 673 -18.02 22.35 2.65
N PHE A 674 -19.00 22.94 3.31
CA PHE A 674 -19.66 24.18 2.93
C PHE A 674 -19.94 25.05 4.18
N PRO A 675 -18.88 25.50 4.89
CA PRO A 675 -19.04 26.53 5.90
C PRO A 675 -19.55 27.84 5.26
N GLU A 676 -20.35 28.59 6.02
CA GLU A 676 -20.91 29.89 5.66
C GLU A 676 -19.85 31.01 5.65
#